data_AF-A0A934QWG8-F1
#
_entry.id   AF-A0A934QWG8-F1
#
_cell.length_a   1.000
_cell.length_b   1.000
_cell.length_c   1.000
_cell.angle_alpha   90.00
_cell.angle_beta   90.00
_cell.angle_gamma   90.00
#
_symmetry.space_group_name_H-M   'P 1'
#
loop_
_entity.id
_entity.type
_entity.pdbx_description
1 polymer ?
#
loop_
_entity_poly.entity_id
_entity_poly.type
_entity_poly.pdbx_seq_one_letter_code
_entity_poly.pdbx_strand_id
1 'polypeptide(L)'
;MTELTDGLDRVLGAKTAKALDGSLGIGNVAELLRHYPRRYARRGELTDIAGLEIGEHATVLARVEGATKKPMRQRKGSILEVTITDGQRRISCAFFGNQVWRERELRPGRTGLFAGKVTAFRTTLQLANPEYELIDPDGDESSAMDSFLAQIIPVYPAAAGVQSWTIGRAVRQVLDTLEPVDDPLPPGLRERHGLDGLHDALTQIHRPESWERLDAARERLKWDEAMAVQLIFAQRRHSAVSRPAPSCPSKPGGIAAAFDEKLPFQLTEGQRQVGEAIAADLATEHPMNRLLQGEVGSGKTIVALRAMLQAVDAGRQAAMLAPTEVLAAQHARSLREMLGELGQAGELGAADNATRITLLTGSMSAKERKQALLDTASGAAGIVVGTHALIQDHVSFADLGFVVVDEQHRFGVEQRDALRSRGADSTSPHVLVMTATPIPRTVAMTVYGDLETSSLRELPAGRSPISTSVVPVAEKPAWLDRAWRRVAEEVGKGHQAYIVCPRIGDEPPSDKSDKRPPIAVLDLAPQLADGPLKGLRIGVLHGRLPSDDKDAVMRAFAAGKVDVLVATTVIEVGVNVPNSTVMMIMDADRFGVSQLHQLRGRVGRGSVPGLCLLVTEALDGTSTRARLGAVESTLDGFELSKLDLELRREGDILGAAQSGKRSGLKLLSLLEDEAVIEQARVVAQEVVGSDPGLGEHPGLARLLADVVDADRAEFLEKS
;
A
#
# COMPACT_ATOMS: atom_id res chain seq x y z
N MET A 1 -42.86 -3.37 -1.30
CA MET A 1 -42.37 -2.67 -2.50
C MET A 1 -41.32 -1.74 -1.98
N THR A 2 -40.08 -2.17 -2.16
CA THR A 2 -38.89 -1.64 -1.51
C THR A 2 -37.88 -1.33 -2.61
N GLU A 3 -37.43 -0.08 -2.66
CA GLU A 3 -36.42 0.39 -3.61
C GLU A 3 -35.03 0.47 -2.94
N LEU A 4 -33.97 0.54 -3.74
CA LEU A 4 -32.59 0.62 -3.22
C LEU A 4 -32.34 1.89 -2.37
N THR A 5 -33.06 2.97 -2.64
CA THR A 5 -32.93 4.26 -1.95
C THR A 5 -33.74 4.35 -0.66
N ASP A 6 -34.57 3.35 -0.34
CA ASP A 6 -35.42 3.38 0.86
C ASP A 6 -34.59 3.27 2.15
N GLY A 7 -35.01 4.02 3.18
CA GLY A 7 -34.47 3.93 4.54
C GLY A 7 -34.82 2.61 5.22
N LEU A 8 -33.86 2.06 5.99
CA LEU A 8 -34.05 0.76 6.66
C LEU A 8 -35.08 0.78 7.79
N ASP A 9 -35.37 1.95 8.35
CA ASP A 9 -36.37 2.13 9.40
C ASP A 9 -37.79 1.74 8.94
N ARG A 10 -38.12 2.06 7.69
CA ARG A 10 -39.39 1.73 7.05
C ARG A 10 -39.54 0.22 6.77
N VAL A 11 -38.43 -0.45 6.46
CA VAL A 11 -38.45 -1.85 6.00
C VAL A 11 -38.23 -2.84 7.15
N LEU A 12 -37.33 -2.54 8.10
CA LEU A 12 -36.87 -3.46 9.16
C LEU A 12 -37.30 -3.04 10.57
N GLY A 13 -37.89 -1.84 10.71
CA GLY A 13 -38.26 -1.24 11.98
C GLY A 13 -37.11 -0.50 12.68
N ALA A 14 -37.45 0.57 13.41
CA ALA A 14 -36.51 1.54 13.97
C ALA A 14 -35.41 0.95 14.87
N LYS A 15 -35.69 -0.14 15.59
CA LYS A 15 -34.71 -0.76 16.49
C LYS A 15 -33.56 -1.43 15.72
N THR A 16 -33.89 -2.18 14.67
CA THR A 16 -32.91 -2.90 13.85
C THR A 16 -32.13 -1.92 12.98
N ALA A 17 -32.82 -0.95 12.37
CA ALA A 17 -32.21 0.11 11.57
C ALA A 17 -31.19 0.92 12.38
N LYS A 18 -31.55 1.35 13.59
CA LYS A 18 -30.64 2.11 14.47
C LYS A 18 -29.41 1.31 14.90
N ALA A 19 -29.53 -0.01 15.06
CA ALA A 19 -28.40 -0.87 15.38
C ALA A 19 -27.44 -1.05 14.20
N LEU A 20 -27.99 -1.25 12.99
CA LEU A 20 -27.21 -1.33 11.74
C LEU A 20 -26.48 -0.01 11.46
N ASP A 21 -27.17 1.12 11.58
CA ASP A 21 -26.59 2.45 11.40
C ASP A 21 -25.51 2.74 12.46
N GLY A 22 -25.85 2.61 13.75
CA GLY A 22 -24.92 2.94 14.84
C GLY A 22 -23.67 2.07 14.93
N SER A 23 -23.75 0.79 14.55
CA SER A 23 -22.60 -0.14 14.65
C SER A 23 -21.87 -0.38 13.34
N LEU A 24 -22.53 -0.23 12.18
CA LEU A 24 -21.98 -0.55 10.86
C LEU A 24 -22.06 0.60 9.85
N GLY A 25 -22.79 1.69 10.15
CA GLY A 25 -22.99 2.82 9.24
C GLY A 25 -23.89 2.47 8.04
N ILE A 26 -24.89 1.60 8.25
CA ILE A 26 -25.82 1.15 7.21
C ILE A 26 -27.20 1.75 7.49
N GLY A 27 -27.63 2.71 6.67
CA GLY A 27 -28.87 3.47 6.79
C GLY A 27 -29.94 3.19 5.73
N ASN A 28 -29.56 2.70 4.55
CA ASN A 28 -30.50 2.40 3.45
C ASN A 28 -30.38 0.96 2.90
N VAL A 29 -31.34 0.59 2.03
CA VAL A 29 -31.43 -0.73 1.41
C VAL A 29 -30.20 -1.04 0.54
N ALA A 30 -29.73 -0.10 -0.27
CA ALA A 30 -28.53 -0.27 -1.09
C ALA A 30 -27.30 -0.60 -0.25
N GLU A 31 -27.09 0.10 0.86
CA GLU A 31 -25.98 -0.13 1.79
C GLU A 31 -26.04 -1.51 2.44
N LEU A 32 -27.25 -1.98 2.80
CA LEU A 32 -27.46 -3.30 3.39
C LEU A 32 -27.20 -4.43 2.38
N LEU A 33 -27.70 -4.29 1.14
CA LEU A 33 -27.46 -5.28 0.06
C LEU A 33 -26.02 -5.22 -0.47
N ARG A 34 -25.32 -4.11 -0.26
CA ARG A 34 -23.88 -4.01 -0.51
C ARG A 34 -23.05 -4.35 0.73
N HIS A 35 -23.64 -4.87 1.81
CA HIS A 35 -22.90 -5.40 2.96
C HIS A 35 -22.72 -6.91 2.79
N TYR A 36 -21.77 -7.28 1.93
CA TYR A 36 -21.63 -8.65 1.47
C TYR A 36 -21.12 -9.62 2.55
N PRO A 37 -21.48 -10.92 2.47
CA PRO A 37 -20.90 -11.94 3.33
C PRO A 37 -19.38 -12.07 3.12
N ARG A 38 -18.62 -12.16 4.22
CA ARG A 38 -17.16 -12.36 4.20
C ARG A 38 -16.78 -13.79 3.81
N ARG A 39 -17.60 -14.75 4.23
CA ARG A 39 -17.38 -16.19 3.99
C ARG A 39 -18.71 -16.88 3.76
N TYR A 40 -18.65 -18.02 3.10
CA TYR A 40 -19.80 -18.90 2.86
C TYR A 40 -19.43 -20.27 3.42
N ALA A 41 -20.20 -20.75 4.37
CA ALA A 41 -19.98 -22.06 4.98
C ALA A 41 -20.89 -23.09 4.30
N ARG A 42 -20.32 -24.25 3.95
CA ARG A 42 -21.14 -25.43 3.61
C ARG A 42 -21.74 -25.98 4.89
N ARG A 43 -23.00 -26.37 4.83
CA ARG A 43 -23.65 -27.07 5.93
C ARG A 43 -22.85 -28.34 6.26
N GLY A 44 -22.25 -28.38 7.45
CA GLY A 44 -21.48 -29.53 7.96
C GLY A 44 -19.95 -29.38 7.92
N GLU A 45 -19.41 -28.38 7.22
CA GLU A 45 -17.97 -28.05 7.24
C GLU A 45 -17.67 -27.02 8.34
N LEU A 46 -16.50 -27.11 8.97
CA LEU A 46 -16.04 -26.17 10.00
C LEU A 46 -15.18 -25.07 9.34
N THR A 47 -15.21 -23.85 9.87
CA THR A 47 -14.43 -22.72 9.30
C THR A 47 -13.04 -22.62 9.90
N ASP A 48 -12.03 -22.30 9.07
CA ASP A 48 -10.65 -22.09 9.50
C ASP A 48 -10.49 -20.95 10.54
N ILE A 49 -9.86 -21.28 11.67
CA ILE A 49 -9.50 -20.42 12.81
C ILE A 49 -8.17 -19.67 12.56
N ALA A 50 -7.45 -19.93 11.46
CA ALA A 50 -6.22 -19.22 11.12
C ALA A 50 -6.43 -17.72 10.84
N GLY A 51 -5.41 -16.91 11.20
CA GLY A 51 -5.34 -15.49 10.84
C GLY A 51 -6.11 -14.52 11.75
N LEU A 52 -6.59 -14.96 12.92
CA LEU A 52 -7.26 -14.09 13.90
C LEU A 52 -6.29 -13.13 14.60
N GLU A 53 -6.64 -11.84 14.65
CA GLU A 53 -5.85 -10.82 15.36
C GLU A 53 -6.42 -10.52 16.75
N ILE A 54 -5.52 -10.28 17.72
CA ILE A 54 -5.92 -9.88 19.08
C ILE A 54 -6.62 -8.52 19.01
N GLY A 55 -7.88 -8.48 19.45
CA GLY A 55 -8.71 -7.28 19.47
C GLY A 55 -9.85 -7.27 18.45
N GLU A 56 -9.81 -8.14 17.44
CA GLU A 56 -10.83 -8.24 16.39
C GLU A 56 -12.12 -8.92 16.88
N HIS A 57 -13.29 -8.54 16.35
CA HIS A 57 -14.53 -9.32 16.50
C HIS A 57 -14.64 -10.32 15.34
N ALA A 58 -14.62 -11.61 15.66
CA ALA A 58 -14.66 -12.68 14.68
C ALA A 58 -15.86 -13.60 14.90
N THR A 59 -16.38 -14.17 13.80
CA THR A 59 -17.41 -15.21 13.82
C THR A 59 -16.82 -16.49 13.22
N VAL A 60 -16.89 -17.60 13.98
CA VAL A 60 -16.32 -18.90 13.60
C VAL A 60 -17.40 -19.96 13.70
N LEU A 61 -17.56 -20.76 12.65
CA LEU A 61 -18.33 -22.00 12.67
C LEU A 61 -17.44 -23.12 13.20
N ALA A 62 -17.73 -23.58 14.41
CA ALA A 62 -16.86 -24.52 15.10
C ALA A 62 -17.67 -25.61 15.83
N ARG A 63 -16.98 -26.72 16.11
CA ARG A 63 -17.54 -27.81 16.92
C ARG A 63 -17.03 -27.70 18.34
N VAL A 64 -17.90 -27.91 19.30
CA VAL A 64 -17.51 -28.00 20.72
C VAL A 64 -16.80 -29.33 20.97
N GLU A 65 -15.53 -29.29 21.38
CA GLU A 65 -14.79 -30.49 21.83
C GLU A 65 -14.99 -30.74 23.32
N GLY A 66 -15.07 -29.67 24.12
CA GLY A 66 -15.12 -29.78 25.57
C GLY A 66 -15.60 -28.50 26.22
N ALA A 67 -16.31 -28.62 27.34
CA ALA A 67 -16.73 -27.51 28.17
C ALA A 67 -16.30 -27.81 29.62
N THR A 68 -15.57 -26.89 30.24
CA THR A 68 -15.08 -27.04 31.62
C THR A 68 -15.38 -25.79 32.42
N LYS A 69 -16.03 -25.97 33.57
CA LYS A 69 -16.30 -24.88 34.51
C LYS A 69 -15.15 -24.79 35.52
N LYS A 70 -14.50 -23.62 35.60
CA LYS A 70 -13.42 -23.36 36.55
C LYS A 70 -13.83 -22.27 37.55
N PRO A 71 -13.58 -22.45 38.86
CA PRO A 71 -13.77 -21.38 39.83
C PRO A 71 -12.70 -20.30 39.65
N MET A 72 -13.09 -19.02 39.70
CA MET A 72 -12.13 -17.92 39.61
C MET A 72 -11.34 -17.79 40.91
N ARG A 73 -10.00 -17.82 40.82
CA ARG A 73 -9.11 -17.77 42.00
C ARG A 73 -9.04 -16.40 42.69
N GLN A 74 -9.29 -15.30 41.98
CA GLN A 74 -9.10 -13.93 42.49
C GLN A 74 -10.40 -13.11 42.64
N ARG A 75 -11.54 -13.60 42.16
CA ARG A 75 -12.85 -12.92 42.24
C ARG A 75 -13.96 -13.95 42.50
N LYS A 76 -15.04 -13.55 43.19
CA LYS A 76 -16.23 -14.41 43.33
C LYS A 76 -16.86 -14.64 41.95
N GLY A 77 -16.87 -15.88 41.47
CA GLY A 77 -17.47 -16.28 40.20
C GLY A 77 -16.90 -17.57 39.62
N SER A 78 -17.53 -18.07 38.56
CA SER A 78 -17.04 -19.18 37.74
C SER A 78 -16.82 -18.71 36.30
N ILE A 79 -15.80 -19.26 35.65
CA ILE A 79 -15.59 -19.14 34.21
C ILE A 79 -15.98 -20.46 33.56
N LEU A 80 -16.84 -20.41 32.54
CA LEU A 80 -17.07 -21.56 31.68
C LEU A 80 -16.11 -21.43 30.49
N GLU A 81 -15.18 -22.35 30.40
CA GLU A 81 -14.21 -22.42 29.31
C GLU A 81 -14.63 -23.52 28.35
N VAL A 82 -14.98 -23.14 27.13
CA VAL A 82 -15.40 -24.08 26.08
C VAL A 82 -14.32 -24.13 25.02
N THR A 83 -13.76 -25.31 24.77
CA THR A 83 -12.82 -25.51 23.67
C THR A 83 -13.61 -25.83 22.41
N ILE A 84 -13.42 -24.99 21.40
CA ILE A 84 -14.00 -25.19 20.08
C ILE A 84 -12.89 -25.51 19.07
N THR A 85 -13.22 -26.34 18.09
CA THR A 85 -12.29 -26.79 17.03
C THR A 85 -12.91 -26.57 15.66
N ASP A 86 -12.06 -26.26 14.70
CA ASP A 86 -12.38 -26.30 13.26
C ASP A 86 -11.93 -27.62 12.59
N GLY A 87 -11.38 -28.56 13.36
CA GLY A 87 -10.81 -29.80 12.88
C GLY A 87 -9.29 -29.77 12.67
N GLN A 88 -8.67 -28.58 12.63
CA GLN A 88 -7.22 -28.41 12.51
C GLN A 88 -6.61 -27.70 13.73
N ARG A 89 -7.28 -26.68 14.26
CA ARG A 89 -6.83 -25.82 15.35
C ARG A 89 -7.90 -25.73 16.43
N ARG A 90 -7.45 -25.36 17.63
CA ARG A 90 -8.30 -25.20 18.81
C ARG A 90 -8.23 -23.77 19.30
N ILE A 91 -9.37 -23.22 19.67
CA ILE A 91 -9.48 -21.93 20.35
C ILE A 91 -10.39 -22.08 21.57
N SER A 92 -10.09 -21.38 22.66
CA SER A 92 -10.93 -21.39 23.85
C SER A 92 -11.93 -20.25 23.82
N CYS A 93 -13.16 -20.52 24.24
CA CYS A 93 -14.21 -19.54 24.47
C CYS A 93 -14.36 -19.37 25.98
N ALA A 94 -14.11 -18.15 26.46
CA ALA A 94 -14.15 -17.81 27.87
C ALA A 94 -15.45 -17.06 28.19
N PHE A 95 -16.38 -17.73 28.87
CA PHE A 95 -17.63 -17.12 29.34
C PHE A 95 -17.52 -16.74 30.82
N PHE A 96 -17.68 -15.45 31.10
CA PHE A 96 -17.60 -14.86 32.42
C PHE A 96 -19.01 -14.67 32.98
N GLY A 97 -19.28 -15.21 34.17
CA GLY A 97 -20.59 -15.10 34.83
C GLY A 97 -21.27 -16.45 35.04
N ASN A 98 -22.27 -16.50 35.92
CA ASN A 98 -22.94 -17.74 36.32
C ASN A 98 -24.15 -18.04 35.39
N GLN A 99 -23.87 -18.38 34.13
CA GLN A 99 -24.90 -18.65 33.11
C GLN A 99 -25.10 -20.15 32.92
N VAL A 100 -25.90 -20.77 33.79
CA VAL A 100 -26.11 -22.25 33.87
C VAL A 100 -26.72 -22.84 32.59
N TRP A 101 -27.46 -22.06 31.80
CA TRP A 101 -28.05 -22.54 30.54
C TRP A 101 -27.00 -22.84 29.46
N ARG A 102 -25.92 -22.06 29.38
CA ARG A 102 -24.84 -22.27 28.39
C ARG A 102 -24.12 -23.60 28.59
N GLU A 103 -23.99 -24.04 29.85
CA GLU A 103 -23.42 -25.34 30.20
C GLU A 103 -24.29 -26.50 29.70
N ARG A 104 -25.61 -26.31 29.62
CA ARG A 104 -26.53 -27.32 29.10
C ARG A 104 -26.56 -27.38 27.58
N GLU A 105 -26.37 -26.24 26.92
CA GLU A 105 -26.43 -26.09 25.46
C GLU A 105 -25.09 -26.43 24.78
N LEU A 106 -23.95 -25.96 25.32
CA LEU A 106 -22.62 -26.12 24.74
C LEU A 106 -21.97 -27.45 25.16
N ARG A 107 -22.59 -28.56 24.74
CA ARG A 107 -22.06 -29.92 24.99
C ARG A 107 -21.09 -30.35 23.87
N PRO A 108 -20.11 -31.22 24.19
CA PRO A 108 -19.26 -31.84 23.19
C PRO A 108 -20.07 -32.43 22.02
N GLY A 109 -19.62 -32.20 20.79
CA GLY A 109 -20.26 -32.68 19.56
C GLY A 109 -21.27 -31.72 18.93
N ARG A 110 -21.72 -30.68 19.64
CA ARG A 110 -22.57 -29.63 19.07
C ARG A 110 -21.76 -28.74 18.12
N THR A 111 -22.38 -28.34 17.01
CA THR A 111 -21.80 -27.39 16.04
C THR A 111 -22.61 -26.09 16.08
N GLY A 112 -21.93 -24.96 16.03
CA GLY A 112 -22.58 -23.66 16.07
C GLY A 112 -21.68 -22.56 15.55
N LEU A 113 -22.29 -21.41 15.28
CA LEU A 113 -21.59 -20.16 15.00
C LEU A 113 -21.25 -19.50 16.34
N PHE A 114 -19.99 -19.12 16.53
CA PHE A 114 -19.48 -18.43 17.71
C PHE A 114 -18.93 -17.07 17.29
N ALA A 115 -19.50 -15.98 17.80
CA ALA A 115 -19.11 -14.61 17.46
C ALA A 115 -18.63 -13.85 18.70
N GLY A 116 -17.41 -13.31 18.68
CA GLY A 116 -16.88 -12.57 19.83
C GLY A 116 -15.53 -11.91 19.58
N LYS A 117 -15.05 -11.18 20.60
CA LYS A 117 -13.75 -10.50 20.55
C LYS A 117 -12.61 -11.47 20.81
N VAL A 118 -11.64 -11.52 19.89
CA VAL A 118 -10.40 -12.29 20.01
C VAL A 118 -9.49 -11.61 21.04
N THR A 119 -9.06 -12.37 22.03
CA THR A 119 -8.12 -11.97 23.08
C THR A 119 -7.03 -13.03 23.22
N ALA A 120 -5.97 -12.74 23.96
CA ALA A 120 -4.96 -13.73 24.31
C ALA A 120 -4.90 -13.92 25.82
N PHE A 121 -4.80 -15.18 26.26
CA PHE A 121 -4.49 -15.51 27.64
C PHE A 121 -3.22 -16.35 27.66
N ARG A 122 -2.16 -15.80 28.28
CA ARG A 122 -0.78 -16.30 28.16
C ARG A 122 -0.31 -16.27 26.70
N THR A 123 -0.22 -17.43 26.05
CA THR A 123 0.25 -17.60 24.66
C THR A 123 -0.82 -18.23 23.75
N THR A 124 -2.04 -18.43 24.25
CA THR A 124 -3.13 -19.05 23.48
C THR A 124 -4.22 -18.02 23.18
N LEU A 125 -4.69 -18.00 21.93
CA LEU A 125 -5.83 -17.18 21.51
C LEU A 125 -7.13 -17.70 22.13
N GLN A 126 -8.04 -16.78 22.45
CA GLN A 126 -9.36 -17.11 23.02
C GLN A 126 -10.42 -16.09 22.58
N LEU A 127 -11.69 -16.49 22.49
CA LEU A 127 -12.83 -15.60 22.32
C LEU A 127 -13.40 -15.23 23.71
N ALA A 128 -13.45 -13.93 24.02
CA ALA A 128 -13.98 -13.43 25.29
C ALA A 128 -15.49 -13.17 25.18
N ASN A 129 -16.28 -13.82 26.05
CA ASN A 129 -17.74 -13.75 26.08
C ASN A 129 -18.43 -13.80 24.70
N PRO A 130 -18.15 -14.82 23.86
CA PRO A 130 -18.78 -14.88 22.57
C PRO A 130 -20.31 -15.08 22.68
N GLU A 131 -21.04 -14.58 21.70
CA GLU A 131 -22.40 -15.01 21.42
C GLU A 131 -22.36 -16.25 20.52
N TYR A 132 -23.40 -17.07 20.57
CA TYR A 132 -23.46 -18.27 19.73
C TYR A 132 -24.87 -18.57 19.24
N GLU A 133 -24.94 -19.21 18.08
CA GLU A 133 -26.16 -19.79 17.52
C GLU A 133 -25.87 -21.25 17.17
N LEU A 134 -26.59 -22.17 17.82
CA LEU A 134 -26.41 -23.61 17.61
C LEU A 134 -27.15 -24.05 16.35
N ILE A 135 -26.50 -24.91 15.57
CA ILE A 135 -27.12 -25.55 14.41
C ILE A 135 -27.64 -26.90 14.90
N ASP A 136 -28.95 -26.99 15.14
CA ASP A 136 -29.59 -28.24 15.60
C ASP A 136 -29.94 -29.13 14.39
N PRO A 137 -29.53 -30.42 14.36
CA PRO A 137 -29.93 -31.34 13.30
C PRO A 137 -31.41 -31.72 13.33
N ASP A 138 -32.04 -31.72 14.52
CA ASP A 138 -33.34 -32.37 14.79
C ASP A 138 -34.38 -31.46 15.53
N GLY A 139 -34.30 -30.13 15.40
CA GLY A 139 -35.16 -29.18 16.13
C GLY A 139 -36.48 -28.77 15.43
N ASP A 140 -37.53 -28.50 16.22
CA ASP A 140 -38.93 -28.20 15.81
C ASP A 140 -39.09 -27.13 14.70
N GLU A 141 -40.01 -27.45 13.76
CA GLU A 141 -40.24 -26.87 12.42
C GLU A 141 -40.76 -25.42 12.34
N SER A 142 -40.92 -24.67 13.43
CA SER A 142 -41.74 -23.43 13.39
C SER A 142 -40.98 -22.10 13.28
N SER A 143 -39.65 -22.08 13.36
CA SER A 143 -38.81 -20.91 12.99
C SER A 143 -37.66 -21.27 12.03
N ALA A 144 -37.59 -22.55 11.66
CA ALA A 144 -36.49 -23.18 10.95
C ALA A 144 -36.73 -23.33 9.44
N MET A 145 -37.95 -23.09 8.93
CA MET A 145 -38.34 -23.48 7.57
C MET A 145 -37.39 -22.99 6.48
N ASP A 146 -36.86 -21.75 6.57
CA ASP A 146 -36.01 -21.19 5.51
C ASP A 146 -34.51 -21.20 5.81
N SER A 147 -34.11 -21.29 7.09
CA SER A 147 -32.68 -21.49 7.44
C SER A 147 -32.23 -22.93 7.23
N PHE A 148 -33.18 -23.87 7.13
CA PHE A 148 -32.92 -25.29 6.94
C PHE A 148 -32.78 -25.69 5.46
N LEU A 149 -33.17 -24.82 4.51
CA LEU A 149 -33.14 -25.08 3.06
C LEU A 149 -31.84 -24.64 2.36
N ALA A 150 -31.11 -23.65 2.90
CA ALA A 150 -29.88 -23.17 2.26
C ALA A 150 -28.70 -24.14 2.51
N GLN A 151 -28.17 -24.74 1.45
CA GLN A 151 -26.95 -25.57 1.51
C GLN A 151 -25.69 -24.74 1.83
N ILE A 152 -25.76 -23.43 1.59
CA ILE A 152 -24.67 -22.47 1.71
C ILE A 152 -25.10 -21.36 2.68
N ILE A 153 -24.35 -21.17 3.77
CA ILE A 153 -24.67 -20.21 4.83
C ILE A 153 -23.75 -18.99 4.69
N PRO A 154 -24.28 -17.79 4.39
CA PRO A 154 -23.51 -16.55 4.35
C PRO A 154 -23.13 -16.08 5.76
N VAL A 155 -21.85 -15.76 5.96
CA VAL A 155 -21.30 -15.23 7.21
C VAL A 155 -20.85 -13.78 7.00
N TYR A 156 -21.54 -12.85 7.65
CA TYR A 156 -21.34 -11.42 7.50
C TYR A 156 -20.30 -10.87 8.49
N PRO A 157 -19.59 -9.78 8.14
CA PRO A 157 -18.84 -8.99 9.12
C PRO A 157 -19.77 -8.49 10.23
N ALA A 158 -19.51 -8.92 11.46
CA ALA A 158 -20.29 -8.55 12.65
C ALA A 158 -19.65 -7.37 13.39
N ALA A 159 -20.46 -6.62 14.12
CA ALA A 159 -20.00 -5.54 15.01
C ALA A 159 -20.63 -5.69 16.41
N ALA A 160 -20.17 -4.89 17.37
CA ALA A 160 -20.73 -4.92 18.72
C ALA A 160 -22.25 -4.66 18.66
N GLY A 161 -23.03 -5.62 19.16
CA GLY A 161 -24.50 -5.57 19.19
C GLY A 161 -25.22 -5.96 17.89
N VAL A 162 -24.49 -6.24 16.80
CA VAL A 162 -25.07 -6.67 15.50
C VAL A 162 -24.33 -7.89 14.99
N GLN A 163 -24.99 -9.05 15.09
CA GLN A 163 -24.43 -10.35 14.75
C GLN A 163 -24.72 -10.75 13.30
N SER A 164 -23.92 -11.69 12.77
CA SER A 164 -24.05 -12.16 11.39
C SER A 164 -25.46 -12.66 11.04
N TRP A 165 -26.13 -13.39 11.93
CA TRP A 165 -27.49 -13.89 11.70
C TRP A 165 -28.56 -12.79 11.74
N THR A 166 -28.35 -11.73 12.51
CA THR A 166 -29.23 -10.55 12.54
C THR A 166 -29.17 -9.83 11.19
N ILE A 167 -27.97 -9.66 10.64
CA ILE A 167 -27.75 -9.12 9.29
C ILE A 167 -28.41 -10.03 8.24
N GLY A 168 -28.17 -11.33 8.30
CA GLY A 168 -28.75 -12.29 7.36
C GLY A 168 -30.29 -12.32 7.37
N ARG A 169 -30.94 -12.05 8.52
CA ARG A 169 -32.40 -11.89 8.60
C ARG A 169 -32.88 -10.56 7.99
N ALA A 170 -32.17 -9.47 8.26
CA ALA A 170 -32.47 -8.17 7.69
C ALA A 170 -32.38 -8.19 6.15
N VAL A 171 -31.28 -8.72 5.61
CA VAL A 171 -31.08 -8.89 4.17
C VAL A 171 -32.20 -9.74 3.56
N ARG A 172 -32.61 -10.82 4.24
CA ARG A 172 -33.69 -11.66 3.76
C ARG A 172 -35.00 -10.88 3.60
N GLN A 173 -35.43 -10.19 4.65
CA GLN A 173 -36.66 -9.40 4.64
C GLN A 173 -36.66 -8.31 3.55
N VAL A 174 -35.49 -7.71 3.29
CA VAL A 174 -35.33 -6.77 2.17
C VAL A 174 -35.50 -7.47 0.83
N LEU A 175 -34.78 -8.57 0.58
CA LEU A 175 -34.84 -9.31 -0.69
C LEU A 175 -36.25 -9.83 -1.01
N ASP A 176 -37.04 -10.23 -0.01
CA ASP A 176 -38.42 -10.72 -0.22
C ASP A 176 -39.39 -9.61 -0.70
N THR A 177 -39.00 -8.34 -0.57
CA THR A 177 -39.84 -7.18 -0.92
C THR A 177 -39.21 -6.24 -1.93
N LEU A 178 -38.01 -6.58 -2.42
CA LEU A 178 -37.20 -5.81 -3.35
C LEU A 178 -37.83 -5.82 -4.74
N GLU A 179 -37.97 -4.64 -5.33
CA GLU A 179 -38.41 -4.51 -6.73
C GLU A 179 -37.28 -4.84 -7.72
N PRO A 180 -37.60 -5.13 -9.01
CA PRO A 180 -36.59 -5.29 -10.03
C PRO A 180 -35.63 -4.09 -10.06
N VAL A 181 -34.33 -4.39 -10.00
CA VAL A 181 -33.27 -3.37 -9.96
C VAL A 181 -32.80 -3.09 -11.38
N ASP A 182 -32.79 -1.81 -11.78
CA ASP A 182 -32.22 -1.38 -13.05
C ASP A 182 -30.72 -1.69 -13.12
N ASP A 183 -30.29 -2.35 -14.20
CA ASP A 183 -28.90 -2.73 -14.38
C ASP A 183 -28.08 -1.52 -14.91
N PRO A 184 -26.98 -1.12 -14.23
CA PRO A 184 -26.14 -0.04 -14.71
C PRO A 184 -25.35 -0.42 -15.97
N LEU A 185 -25.10 -1.71 -16.21
CA LEU A 185 -24.33 -2.19 -17.36
C LEU A 185 -25.26 -2.39 -18.58
N PRO A 186 -24.91 -1.81 -19.75
CA PRO A 186 -25.68 -2.00 -20.98
C PRO A 186 -25.83 -3.49 -21.34
N PRO A 187 -26.98 -3.93 -21.91
CA PRO A 187 -27.19 -5.34 -22.27
C PRO A 187 -26.08 -5.92 -23.14
N GLY A 188 -25.61 -5.18 -24.14
CA GLY A 188 -24.51 -5.61 -25.00
C GLY A 188 -23.15 -5.75 -24.30
N LEU A 189 -22.94 -5.07 -23.17
CA LEU A 189 -21.77 -5.32 -22.33
C LEU A 189 -21.92 -6.64 -21.57
N ARG A 190 -23.09 -6.86 -20.97
CA ARG A 190 -23.38 -8.07 -20.19
C ARG A 190 -23.29 -9.33 -21.04
N GLU A 191 -23.88 -9.31 -22.23
CA GLU A 191 -23.84 -10.44 -23.17
C GLU A 191 -22.42 -10.76 -23.63
N ARG A 192 -21.60 -9.74 -23.93
CA ARG A 192 -20.21 -9.94 -24.38
C ARG A 192 -19.31 -10.58 -23.33
N HIS A 193 -19.55 -10.28 -22.04
CA HIS A 193 -18.75 -10.79 -20.93
C HIS A 193 -19.44 -11.90 -20.12
N GLY A 194 -20.62 -12.37 -20.55
CA GLY A 194 -21.37 -13.42 -19.86
C GLY A 194 -21.83 -13.05 -18.45
N LEU A 195 -22.16 -11.78 -18.21
CA LEU A 195 -22.47 -11.24 -16.89
C LEU A 195 -23.98 -11.32 -16.57
N ASP A 196 -24.30 -11.78 -15.36
CA ASP A 196 -25.67 -11.82 -14.84
C ASP A 196 -26.30 -10.41 -14.67
N GLY A 197 -27.61 -10.34 -14.47
CA GLY A 197 -28.27 -9.08 -14.10
C GLY A 197 -27.92 -8.65 -12.66
N LEU A 198 -27.89 -7.34 -12.39
CA LEU A 198 -27.61 -6.81 -11.05
C LEU A 198 -28.56 -7.36 -9.98
N HIS A 199 -29.86 -7.44 -10.27
CA HIS A 199 -30.84 -7.99 -9.34
C HIS A 199 -30.53 -9.45 -8.94
N ASP A 200 -30.19 -10.28 -9.93
CA ASP A 200 -29.85 -11.68 -9.70
C ASP A 200 -28.54 -11.80 -8.91
N ALA A 201 -27.53 -11.00 -9.25
CA ALA A 201 -26.26 -11.00 -8.54
C ALA A 201 -26.40 -10.57 -7.06
N LEU A 202 -27.19 -9.52 -6.78
CA LEU A 202 -27.51 -9.11 -5.41
C LEU A 202 -28.30 -10.19 -4.65
N THR A 203 -29.12 -10.95 -5.35
CA THR A 203 -29.86 -12.05 -4.71
C THR A 203 -28.93 -13.22 -4.41
N GLN A 204 -28.15 -13.68 -5.38
CA GLN A 204 -27.29 -14.86 -5.26
C GLN A 204 -26.07 -14.64 -4.35
N ILE A 205 -25.56 -13.41 -4.21
CA ILE A 205 -24.50 -13.12 -3.21
C ILE A 205 -25.01 -13.32 -1.77
N HIS A 206 -26.31 -13.13 -1.52
CA HIS A 206 -26.87 -13.27 -0.17
C HIS A 206 -27.64 -14.58 0.05
N ARG A 207 -28.25 -15.12 -1.01
CA ARG A 207 -29.04 -16.36 -1.03
C ARG A 207 -28.57 -17.25 -2.18
N PRO A 208 -27.32 -17.74 -2.15
CA PRO A 208 -26.79 -18.55 -3.25
C PRO A 208 -27.52 -19.89 -3.36
N GLU A 209 -28.03 -20.19 -4.55
CA GLU A 209 -28.63 -21.49 -4.87
C GLU A 209 -27.56 -22.58 -5.06
N SER A 210 -26.38 -22.19 -5.55
CA SER A 210 -25.23 -23.06 -5.77
C SER A 210 -23.93 -22.27 -5.70
N TRP A 211 -22.80 -22.98 -5.61
CA TRP A 211 -21.47 -22.36 -5.66
C TRP A 211 -21.22 -21.69 -7.02
N GLU A 212 -21.68 -22.28 -8.12
CA GLU A 212 -21.55 -21.71 -9.46
C GLU A 212 -22.29 -20.37 -9.57
N ARG A 213 -23.53 -20.29 -9.07
CA ARG A 213 -24.30 -19.03 -9.04
C ARG A 213 -23.69 -17.98 -8.12
N LEU A 214 -23.12 -18.40 -6.99
CA LEU A 214 -22.40 -17.52 -6.09
C LEU A 214 -21.17 -16.90 -6.77
N ASP A 215 -20.39 -17.71 -7.49
CA ASP A 215 -19.18 -17.25 -8.16
C ASP A 215 -19.53 -16.32 -9.33
N ALA A 216 -20.58 -16.62 -10.11
CA ALA A 216 -21.10 -15.71 -11.15
C ALA A 216 -21.58 -14.36 -10.55
N ALA A 217 -22.28 -14.40 -9.42
CA ALA A 217 -22.72 -13.19 -8.72
C ALA A 217 -21.54 -12.34 -8.20
N ARG A 218 -20.51 -12.99 -7.66
CA ARG A 218 -19.27 -12.33 -7.23
C ARG A 218 -18.58 -11.67 -8.41
N GLU A 219 -18.39 -12.39 -9.51
CA GLU A 219 -17.78 -11.86 -10.72
C GLU A 219 -18.56 -10.65 -11.25
N ARG A 220 -19.89 -10.76 -11.35
CA ARG A 220 -20.77 -9.66 -11.77
C ARG A 220 -20.61 -8.41 -10.89
N LEU A 221 -20.57 -8.55 -9.56
CA LEU A 221 -20.43 -7.42 -8.64
C LEU A 221 -19.01 -6.84 -8.61
N LYS A 222 -17.98 -7.69 -8.83
CA LYS A 222 -16.60 -7.24 -9.05
C LYS A 222 -16.50 -6.38 -10.31
N TRP A 223 -17.21 -6.77 -11.37
CA TRP A 223 -17.30 -6.00 -12.61
C TRP A 223 -17.91 -4.60 -12.41
N ASP A 224 -18.96 -4.46 -11.58
CA ASP A 224 -19.51 -3.13 -11.25
C ASP A 224 -18.46 -2.24 -10.58
N GLU A 225 -17.78 -2.78 -9.56
CA GLU A 225 -16.74 -2.05 -8.83
C GLU A 225 -15.57 -1.67 -9.75
N ALA A 226 -15.13 -2.60 -10.62
CA ALA A 226 -14.06 -2.36 -11.58
C ALA A 226 -14.45 -1.31 -12.63
N MET A 227 -15.65 -1.44 -13.22
CA MET A 227 -16.16 -0.49 -14.21
C MET A 227 -16.32 0.91 -13.64
N ALA A 228 -16.88 1.05 -12.43
CA ALA A 228 -17.06 2.35 -11.80
C ALA A 228 -15.72 3.07 -11.64
N VAL A 229 -14.72 2.38 -11.10
CA VAL A 229 -13.37 2.93 -10.89
C VAL A 229 -12.68 3.24 -12.23
N GLN A 230 -12.74 2.33 -13.20
CA GLN A 230 -12.07 2.53 -14.50
C GLN A 230 -12.71 3.64 -15.34
N LEU A 231 -14.03 3.86 -15.22
CA LEU A 231 -14.71 4.98 -15.88
C LEU A 231 -14.24 6.34 -15.33
N ILE A 232 -14.07 6.48 -14.00
CA ILE A 232 -13.49 7.69 -13.40
C ILE A 232 -12.12 7.97 -14.01
N PHE A 233 -11.26 6.95 -14.10
CA PHE A 233 -9.91 7.13 -14.65
C PHE A 233 -9.91 7.41 -16.14
N ALA A 234 -10.79 6.77 -16.90
CA ALA A 234 -10.92 7.04 -18.32
C ALA A 234 -11.37 8.49 -18.56
N GLN A 235 -12.36 9.01 -17.82
CA GLN A 235 -12.79 10.41 -17.92
C GLN A 235 -11.70 11.40 -17.51
N ARG A 236 -10.96 11.11 -16.43
CA ARG A 236 -9.80 11.91 -16.01
C ARG A 236 -8.70 11.92 -17.05
N ARG A 237 -8.40 10.76 -17.67
CA ARG A 237 -7.39 10.65 -18.73
C ARG A 237 -7.84 11.42 -19.97
N HIS A 238 -9.09 11.27 -20.40
CA HIS A 238 -9.64 12.04 -21.53
C HIS A 238 -9.55 13.54 -21.29
N SER A 239 -9.91 14.00 -20.07
CA SER A 239 -9.78 15.41 -19.68
C SER A 239 -8.31 15.88 -19.64
N ALA A 240 -7.37 15.04 -19.19
CA ALA A 240 -5.95 15.38 -19.14
C ALA A 240 -5.31 15.45 -20.53
N VAL A 241 -5.69 14.54 -21.44
CA VAL A 241 -5.25 14.54 -22.85
C VAL A 241 -5.77 15.76 -23.60
N SER A 242 -6.92 16.33 -23.20
CA SER A 242 -7.44 17.55 -23.83
C SER A 242 -6.57 18.81 -23.62
N ARG A 243 -5.59 18.78 -22.69
CA ARG A 243 -4.61 19.85 -22.54
C ARG A 243 -3.37 19.52 -23.38
N PRO A 244 -2.93 20.41 -24.29
CA PRO A 244 -1.76 20.16 -25.12
C PRO A 244 -0.48 20.07 -24.27
N ALA A 245 0.49 19.27 -24.71
CA ALA A 245 1.84 19.21 -24.14
C ALA A 245 2.89 19.63 -25.18
N PRO A 246 4.05 20.14 -24.73
CA PRO A 246 5.13 20.49 -25.62
C PRO A 246 5.82 19.22 -26.18
N SER A 247 5.63 18.94 -27.47
CA SER A 247 6.33 17.84 -28.16
C SER A 247 7.85 18.00 -28.06
N CYS A 248 8.50 16.95 -27.56
CA CYS A 248 9.94 16.83 -27.37
C CYS A 248 10.50 15.66 -28.21
N PRO A 249 10.61 15.79 -29.54
CA PRO A 249 11.09 14.71 -30.40
C PRO A 249 12.57 14.40 -30.16
N SER A 250 12.96 13.13 -30.34
CA SER A 250 14.37 12.74 -30.27
C SER A 250 15.19 13.43 -31.36
N LYS A 251 16.37 13.94 -30.99
CA LYS A 251 17.28 14.64 -31.89
C LYS A 251 18.55 13.82 -32.13
N PRO A 252 18.77 13.28 -33.34
CA PRO A 252 20.03 12.62 -33.68
C PRO A 252 21.23 13.55 -33.46
N GLY A 253 22.27 13.06 -32.78
CA GLY A 253 23.45 13.87 -32.44
C GLY A 253 23.21 14.95 -31.37
N GLY A 254 22.08 14.91 -30.68
CA GLY A 254 21.80 15.75 -29.52
C GLY A 254 22.63 15.40 -28.28
N ILE A 255 22.42 16.13 -27.19
CA ILE A 255 23.10 15.85 -25.90
C ILE A 255 22.74 14.45 -25.38
N ALA A 256 21.53 13.96 -25.62
CA ALA A 256 21.13 12.61 -25.23
C ALA A 256 21.97 11.52 -25.93
N ALA A 257 22.22 11.67 -27.24
CA ALA A 257 23.05 10.73 -28.00
C ALA A 257 24.53 10.80 -27.57
N ALA A 258 25.05 12.00 -27.37
CA ALA A 258 26.42 12.20 -26.88
C ALA A 258 26.62 11.62 -25.46
N PHE A 259 25.58 11.65 -24.63
CA PHE A 259 25.60 11.02 -23.32
C PHE A 259 25.62 9.49 -23.41
N ASP A 260 24.77 8.90 -24.26
CA ASP A 260 24.72 7.45 -24.45
C ASP A 260 26.08 6.86 -24.92
N GLU A 261 26.81 7.58 -25.78
CA GLU A 261 28.16 7.19 -26.22
C GLU A 261 29.22 7.21 -25.10
N LYS A 262 29.04 8.05 -24.07
CA LYS A 262 29.97 8.20 -22.94
C LYS A 262 29.68 7.24 -21.78
N LEU A 263 28.62 6.44 -21.86
CA LEU A 263 28.25 5.54 -20.76
C LEU A 263 29.32 4.45 -20.55
N PRO A 264 29.83 4.29 -19.31
CA PRO A 264 30.86 3.27 -19.01
C PRO A 264 30.29 1.85 -18.89
N PHE A 265 28.98 1.66 -19.15
CA PHE A 265 28.27 0.40 -19.06
C PHE A 265 27.20 0.32 -20.16
N GLN A 266 26.79 -0.90 -20.49
CA GLN A 266 25.65 -1.13 -21.38
C GLN A 266 24.34 -1.06 -20.58
N LEU A 267 23.33 -0.41 -21.17
CA LEU A 267 21.97 -0.42 -20.61
C LEU A 267 21.41 -1.84 -20.65
N THR A 268 20.62 -2.19 -19.64
CA THR A 268 19.88 -3.45 -19.66
C THR A 268 18.76 -3.39 -20.70
N GLU A 269 18.25 -4.55 -21.13
CA GLU A 269 17.17 -4.59 -22.12
C GLU A 269 15.90 -3.90 -21.60
N GLY A 270 15.58 -4.07 -20.30
CA GLY A 270 14.50 -3.34 -19.65
C GLY A 270 14.72 -1.82 -19.66
N GLN A 271 15.94 -1.34 -19.41
CA GLN A 271 16.26 0.09 -19.48
C GLN A 271 16.12 0.67 -20.89
N ARG A 272 16.46 -0.12 -21.91
CA ARG A 272 16.30 0.25 -23.31
C ARG A 272 14.82 0.34 -23.71
N GLN A 273 14.04 -0.71 -23.45
CA GLN A 273 12.61 -0.76 -23.78
C GLN A 273 11.81 0.36 -23.10
N VAL A 274 12.03 0.57 -21.80
CA VAL A 274 11.36 1.64 -21.05
C VAL A 274 11.80 3.02 -21.53
N GLY A 275 13.10 3.17 -21.85
CA GLY A 275 13.63 4.42 -22.42
C GLY A 275 12.99 4.75 -23.78
N GLU A 276 12.83 3.76 -24.65
CA GLU A 276 12.17 3.91 -25.96
C GLU A 276 10.68 4.28 -25.81
N ALA A 277 9.96 3.67 -24.86
CA ALA A 277 8.57 4.02 -24.57
C ALA A 277 8.42 5.47 -24.06
N ILE A 278 9.26 5.89 -23.12
CA ILE A 278 9.27 7.28 -22.63
C ILE A 278 9.62 8.25 -23.77
N ALA A 279 10.62 7.91 -24.59
CA ALA A 279 11.03 8.75 -25.71
C ALA A 279 9.91 8.94 -26.75
N ALA A 280 9.13 7.88 -27.01
CA ALA A 280 7.98 7.94 -27.91
C ALA A 280 6.87 8.84 -27.33
N ASP A 281 6.54 8.70 -26.05
CA ASP A 281 5.52 9.54 -25.40
C ASP A 281 5.90 11.01 -25.37
N LEU A 282 7.17 11.31 -25.07
CA LEU A 282 7.73 12.67 -25.08
C LEU A 282 7.64 13.33 -26.46
N ALA A 283 7.63 12.55 -27.55
CA ALA A 283 7.52 13.10 -28.89
C ALA A 283 6.08 13.51 -29.27
N THR A 284 5.08 13.16 -28.47
CA THR A 284 3.67 13.47 -28.76
C THR A 284 3.25 14.85 -28.27
N GLU A 285 2.14 15.39 -28.79
CA GLU A 285 1.55 16.66 -28.34
C GLU A 285 0.59 16.50 -27.15
N HIS A 286 0.57 15.33 -26.51
CA HIS A 286 -0.29 15.03 -25.37
C HIS A 286 0.57 14.78 -24.11
N PRO A 287 0.11 15.21 -22.91
CA PRO A 287 0.89 15.06 -21.70
C PRO A 287 1.18 13.59 -21.38
N MET A 288 2.46 13.23 -21.37
CA MET A 288 2.87 11.92 -20.86
C MET A 288 2.61 11.88 -19.36
N ASN A 289 1.98 10.81 -18.89
CA ASN A 289 1.76 10.55 -17.48
C ASN A 289 2.18 9.12 -17.18
N ARG A 290 3.43 8.91 -16.77
CA ARG A 290 4.01 7.57 -16.66
C ARG A 290 4.60 7.32 -15.26
N LEU A 291 4.31 6.15 -14.70
CA LEU A 291 4.89 5.61 -13.47
C LEU A 291 6.00 4.61 -13.83
N LEU A 292 7.24 5.01 -13.58
CA LEU A 292 8.42 4.17 -13.65
C LEU A 292 8.67 3.48 -12.31
N GLN A 293 8.38 2.18 -12.27
CA GLN A 293 8.63 1.32 -11.14
C GLN A 293 9.90 0.52 -11.37
N GLY A 294 10.66 0.29 -10.31
CA GLY A 294 11.77 -0.65 -10.40
C GLY A 294 12.46 -0.78 -9.06
N GLU A 295 13.26 -1.83 -8.90
CA GLU A 295 13.97 -2.07 -7.65
C GLU A 295 14.98 -0.96 -7.32
N VAL A 296 15.36 -0.86 -6.05
CA VAL A 296 16.45 0.03 -5.63
C VAL A 296 17.73 -0.39 -6.35
N GLY A 297 18.23 0.47 -7.23
CA GLY A 297 19.42 0.21 -8.04
C GLY A 297 19.17 -0.29 -9.46
N SER A 298 17.92 -0.43 -9.92
CA SER A 298 17.60 -0.85 -11.30
C SER A 298 17.94 0.19 -12.39
N GLY A 299 18.49 1.35 -12.02
CA GLY A 299 18.84 2.42 -12.96
C GLY A 299 17.68 3.35 -13.35
N LYS A 300 16.65 3.51 -12.51
CA LYS A 300 15.57 4.49 -12.77
C LYS A 300 16.10 5.90 -13.10
N THR A 301 17.11 6.35 -12.37
CA THR A 301 17.75 7.66 -12.58
C THR A 301 18.41 7.79 -13.95
N ILE A 302 18.99 6.71 -14.51
CA ILE A 302 19.60 6.79 -15.85
C ILE A 302 18.53 6.94 -16.93
N VAL A 303 17.43 6.21 -16.80
CA VAL A 303 16.28 6.33 -17.71
C VAL A 303 15.66 7.73 -17.65
N ALA A 304 15.46 8.27 -16.43
CA ALA A 304 14.97 9.63 -16.24
C ALA A 304 15.93 10.69 -16.80
N LEU A 305 17.25 10.54 -16.61
CA LEU A 305 18.23 11.46 -17.17
C LEU A 305 18.19 11.50 -18.70
N ARG A 306 18.13 10.35 -19.37
CA ARG A 306 18.01 10.30 -20.84
C ARG A 306 16.76 11.03 -21.34
N ALA A 307 15.63 10.87 -20.65
CA ALA A 307 14.39 11.59 -20.92
C ALA A 307 14.51 13.12 -20.68
N MET A 308 15.19 13.54 -19.61
CA MET A 308 15.49 14.96 -19.35
C MET A 308 16.37 15.57 -20.45
N LEU A 309 17.36 14.82 -20.94
CA LEU A 309 18.23 15.26 -22.03
C LEU A 309 17.47 15.39 -23.36
N GLN A 310 16.51 14.51 -23.64
CA GLN A 310 15.63 14.64 -24.81
C GLN A 310 14.78 15.92 -24.75
N ALA A 311 14.24 16.28 -23.58
CA ALA A 311 13.53 17.55 -23.41
C ALA A 311 14.45 18.77 -23.64
N VAL A 312 15.70 18.70 -23.16
CA VAL A 312 16.73 19.73 -23.40
C VAL A 312 17.07 19.83 -24.89
N ASP A 313 17.22 18.70 -25.59
CA ASP A 313 17.47 18.68 -27.04
C ASP A 313 16.35 19.33 -27.86
N ALA A 314 15.11 19.27 -27.35
CA ALA A 314 13.94 19.95 -27.91
C ALA A 314 13.83 21.43 -27.52
N GLY A 315 14.83 21.98 -26.82
CA GLY A 315 14.85 23.38 -26.38
C GLY A 315 13.98 23.68 -25.17
N ARG A 316 13.53 22.66 -24.44
CA ARG A 316 12.71 22.78 -23.22
C ARG A 316 13.56 22.53 -21.98
N GLN A 317 13.05 22.96 -20.82
CA GLN A 317 13.63 22.66 -19.52
C GLN A 317 13.05 21.38 -18.94
N ALA A 318 13.86 20.67 -18.16
CA ALA A 318 13.44 19.56 -17.33
C ALA A 318 13.58 19.88 -15.84
N ALA A 319 12.65 19.40 -15.02
CA ALA A 319 12.70 19.51 -13.57
C ALA A 319 12.72 18.14 -12.89
N MET A 320 13.52 17.98 -11.84
CA MET A 320 13.51 16.78 -10.98
C MET A 320 13.17 17.16 -9.55
N LEU A 321 12.05 16.64 -9.05
CA LEU A 321 11.62 16.79 -7.67
C LEU A 321 12.10 15.62 -6.82
N ALA A 322 12.75 15.95 -5.71
CA ALA A 322 13.19 15.00 -4.69
C ALA A 322 12.54 15.31 -3.34
N PRO A 323 12.25 14.29 -2.50
CA PRO A 323 11.45 14.46 -1.27
C PRO A 323 12.16 15.22 -0.16
N THR A 324 13.49 15.26 -0.19
CA THR A 324 14.31 15.96 0.81
C THR A 324 15.44 16.73 0.13
N GLU A 325 15.94 17.75 0.82
CA GLU A 325 17.04 18.58 0.31
C GLU A 325 18.32 17.76 0.12
N VAL A 326 18.56 16.79 1.00
CA VAL A 326 19.69 15.84 0.90
C VAL A 326 19.61 15.03 -0.39
N LEU A 327 18.42 14.50 -0.72
CA LEU A 327 18.23 13.77 -1.98
C LEU A 327 18.35 14.70 -3.20
N ALA A 328 17.77 15.90 -3.15
CA ALA A 328 17.90 16.88 -4.23
C ALA A 328 19.39 17.19 -4.52
N ALA A 329 20.18 17.48 -3.47
CA ALA A 329 21.61 17.75 -3.61
C ALA A 329 22.38 16.52 -4.12
N GLN A 330 22.00 15.32 -3.69
CA GLN A 330 22.59 14.07 -4.16
C GLN A 330 22.29 13.82 -5.65
N HIS A 331 21.05 14.00 -6.09
CA HIS A 331 20.69 13.88 -7.50
C HIS A 331 21.44 14.92 -8.34
N ALA A 332 21.43 16.19 -7.95
CA ALA A 332 22.16 17.24 -8.67
C ALA A 332 23.66 16.90 -8.82
N ARG A 333 24.30 16.38 -7.77
CA ARG A 333 25.70 15.94 -7.83
C ARG A 333 25.88 14.74 -8.75
N SER A 334 25.06 13.70 -8.58
CA SER A 334 25.16 12.46 -9.37
C SER A 334 24.90 12.71 -10.86
N LEU A 335 23.93 13.58 -11.20
CA LEU A 335 23.66 13.98 -12.57
C LEU A 335 24.85 14.73 -13.18
N ARG A 336 25.47 15.67 -12.45
CA ARG A 336 26.68 16.37 -12.91
C ARG A 336 27.86 15.43 -13.11
N GLU A 337 28.08 14.49 -12.18
CA GLU A 337 29.13 13.47 -12.29
C GLU A 337 28.91 12.56 -13.50
N MET A 338 27.67 12.13 -13.78
CA MET A 338 27.36 11.30 -14.94
C MET A 338 27.51 12.05 -16.26
N LEU A 339 27.10 13.33 -16.34
CA LEU A 339 27.22 14.11 -17.57
C LEU A 339 28.65 14.59 -17.86
N GLY A 340 29.48 14.78 -16.84
CA GLY A 340 30.81 15.35 -16.99
C GLY A 340 30.78 16.70 -17.72
N GLU A 341 31.56 16.84 -18.79
CA GLU A 341 31.62 18.05 -19.63
C GLU A 341 30.27 18.44 -20.26
N LEU A 342 29.35 17.48 -20.45
CA LEU A 342 28.00 17.74 -20.98
C LEU A 342 27.09 18.44 -19.96
N GLY A 343 27.43 18.43 -18.66
CA GLY A 343 26.64 19.03 -17.58
C GLY A 343 27.15 20.38 -17.09
N GLN A 344 28.16 20.94 -17.77
CA GLN A 344 28.94 22.10 -17.33
C GLN A 344 28.70 23.35 -18.20
N ALA A 345 27.52 23.48 -18.85
CA ALA A 345 27.28 24.58 -19.78
C ALA A 345 27.56 25.97 -19.17
N GLY A 346 28.42 26.74 -19.83
CA GLY A 346 28.88 28.06 -19.35
C GLY A 346 30.07 28.01 -18.39
N GLU A 347 30.71 26.86 -18.21
CA GLU A 347 31.98 26.70 -17.51
C GLU A 347 33.14 26.45 -18.50
N LEU A 348 34.38 26.67 -18.06
CA LEU A 348 35.57 26.40 -18.88
C LEU A 348 35.74 24.89 -19.08
N GLY A 349 35.78 24.43 -20.34
CA GLY A 349 35.89 23.01 -20.68
C GLY A 349 34.55 22.31 -20.96
N ALA A 350 33.45 23.06 -20.97
CA ALA A 350 32.15 22.53 -21.37
C ALA A 350 32.14 22.11 -22.85
N ALA A 351 31.38 21.06 -23.15
CA ALA A 351 31.10 20.68 -24.54
C ALA A 351 30.20 21.72 -25.23
N ASP A 352 30.28 21.85 -26.55
CA ASP A 352 29.50 22.82 -27.33
C ASP A 352 27.98 22.63 -27.17
N ASN A 353 27.53 21.40 -26.96
CA ASN A 353 26.13 21.02 -26.75
C ASN A 353 25.78 20.77 -25.27
N ALA A 354 26.59 21.27 -24.32
CA ALA A 354 26.36 21.04 -22.90
C ALA A 354 25.06 21.67 -22.39
N THR A 355 24.53 21.12 -21.30
CA THR A 355 23.43 21.68 -20.50
C THR A 355 23.89 22.07 -19.10
N ARG A 356 23.15 22.97 -18.45
CA ARG A 356 23.42 23.40 -17.07
C ARG A 356 22.44 22.74 -16.11
N ILE A 357 22.99 22.18 -15.02
CA ILE A 357 22.20 21.63 -13.91
C ILE A 357 22.20 22.61 -12.74
N THR A 358 21.02 23.06 -12.31
CA THR A 358 20.84 23.96 -11.16
C THR A 358 20.11 23.26 -10.01
N LEU A 359 20.57 23.48 -8.78
CA LEU A 359 19.92 22.99 -7.55
C LEU A 359 19.08 24.13 -6.95
N LEU A 360 17.85 23.85 -6.54
CA LEU A 360 16.97 24.78 -5.84
C LEU A 360 16.35 24.12 -4.60
N THR A 361 16.84 24.49 -3.41
CA THR A 361 16.35 24.02 -2.10
C THR A 361 16.00 25.19 -1.17
N GLY A 362 15.31 24.91 -0.06
CA GLY A 362 14.89 25.92 0.92
C GLY A 362 16.05 26.44 1.78
N SER A 363 17.06 25.61 2.00
CA SER A 363 18.28 25.90 2.78
C SER A 363 19.33 26.78 2.09
N MET A 364 19.15 27.12 0.81
CA MET A 364 20.12 27.94 0.08
C MET A 364 20.24 29.36 0.63
N SER A 365 21.43 29.95 0.57
CA SER A 365 21.60 31.37 0.90
C SER A 365 20.82 32.26 -0.07
N ALA A 366 20.46 33.47 0.36
CA ALA A 366 19.68 34.40 -0.46
C ALA A 366 20.34 34.70 -1.82
N LYS A 367 21.68 34.76 -1.87
CA LYS A 367 22.44 34.98 -3.11
C LYS A 367 22.34 33.79 -4.05
N GLU A 368 22.59 32.58 -3.54
CA GLU A 368 22.54 31.35 -4.35
C GLU A 368 21.13 31.07 -4.85
N ARG A 369 20.12 31.24 -3.98
CA ARG A 369 18.71 31.09 -4.35
C ARG A 369 18.30 32.07 -5.44
N LYS A 370 18.73 33.33 -5.35
CA LYS A 370 18.47 34.34 -6.39
C LYS A 370 19.08 33.94 -7.73
N GLN A 371 20.32 33.45 -7.74
CA GLN A 371 20.96 32.98 -8.97
C GLN A 371 20.22 31.76 -9.55
N ALA A 372 19.88 30.78 -8.72
CA ALA A 372 19.15 29.59 -9.15
C ALA A 372 17.78 29.92 -9.77
N LEU A 373 17.05 30.88 -9.18
CA LEU A 373 15.79 31.38 -9.72
C LEU A 373 15.98 32.10 -11.07
N LEU A 374 17.05 32.90 -11.22
CA LEU A 374 17.36 33.56 -12.48
C LEU A 374 17.74 32.55 -13.58
N ASP A 375 18.57 31.56 -13.25
CA ASP A 375 18.97 30.51 -14.19
C ASP A 375 17.74 29.68 -14.64
N THR A 376 16.79 29.45 -13.73
CA THR A 376 15.54 28.75 -14.01
C THR A 376 14.61 29.59 -14.90
N ALA A 377 14.38 30.85 -14.55
CA ALA A 377 13.46 31.73 -15.27
C ALA A 377 13.98 32.20 -16.63
N SER A 378 15.29 32.25 -16.82
CA SER A 378 15.92 32.62 -18.10
C SER A 378 16.10 31.47 -19.07
N GLY A 379 15.89 30.22 -18.63
CA GLY A 379 16.18 29.04 -19.44
C GLY A 379 17.66 28.65 -19.48
N ALA A 380 18.55 29.38 -18.79
CA ALA A 380 19.97 29.06 -18.74
C ALA A 380 20.24 27.68 -18.10
N ALA A 381 19.39 27.26 -17.16
CA ALA A 381 19.40 25.90 -16.63
C ALA A 381 18.47 25.00 -17.46
N GLY A 382 19.05 24.07 -18.22
CA GLY A 382 18.27 23.05 -18.93
C GLY A 382 17.69 21.99 -18.00
N ILE A 383 18.36 21.71 -16.86
CA ILE A 383 17.86 20.79 -15.84
C ILE A 383 17.85 21.48 -14.47
N VAL A 384 16.72 21.43 -13.78
CA VAL A 384 16.56 21.98 -12.43
C VAL A 384 16.21 20.86 -11.45
N VAL A 385 17.02 20.68 -10.42
CA VAL A 385 16.78 19.68 -9.36
C VAL A 385 16.40 20.42 -8.09
N GLY A 386 15.36 19.96 -7.39
CA GLY A 386 14.92 20.63 -6.18
C GLY A 386 13.93 19.83 -5.35
N THR A 387 13.51 20.44 -4.25
CA THR A 387 12.43 19.89 -3.42
C THR A 387 11.08 20.48 -3.82
N HIS A 388 10.09 20.41 -2.94
CA HIS A 388 8.83 21.16 -3.03
C HIS A 388 9.02 22.66 -3.29
N ALA A 389 10.22 23.22 -3.05
CA ALA A 389 10.58 24.57 -3.44
C ALA A 389 10.30 24.86 -4.93
N LEU A 390 10.40 23.85 -5.82
CA LEU A 390 10.12 23.99 -7.26
C LEU A 390 8.65 24.28 -7.58
N ILE A 391 7.72 23.93 -6.67
CA ILE A 391 6.26 24.06 -6.87
C ILE A 391 5.73 25.33 -6.19
N GLN A 392 6.58 26.15 -5.59
CA GLN A 392 6.16 27.40 -4.93
C GLN A 392 5.86 28.50 -5.96
N ASP A 393 4.89 29.38 -5.66
CA ASP A 393 4.38 30.40 -6.59
C ASP A 393 5.44 31.32 -7.20
N HIS A 394 6.54 31.61 -6.48
CA HIS A 394 7.62 32.47 -6.97
C HIS A 394 8.62 31.79 -7.93
N VAL A 395 8.48 30.49 -8.22
CA VAL A 395 9.37 29.79 -9.17
C VAL A 395 8.76 29.81 -10.57
N SER A 396 9.40 30.55 -11.48
CA SER A 396 9.01 30.60 -12.89
C SER A 396 10.04 29.86 -13.73
N PHE A 397 9.57 28.98 -14.61
CA PHE A 397 10.39 28.37 -15.66
C PHE A 397 10.27 29.20 -16.94
N ALA A 398 11.31 29.21 -17.77
CA ALA A 398 11.22 29.80 -19.10
C ALA A 398 10.32 28.94 -20.00
N ASP A 399 10.56 27.63 -19.99
CA ASP A 399 9.84 26.70 -20.86
C ASP A 399 9.92 25.25 -20.34
N LEU A 400 9.08 24.91 -19.35
CA LEU A 400 9.10 23.59 -18.72
C LEU A 400 8.41 22.55 -19.60
N GLY A 401 9.18 21.60 -20.12
CA GLY A 401 8.66 20.52 -20.97
C GLY A 401 8.49 19.17 -20.26
N PHE A 402 9.33 18.89 -19.26
CA PHE A 402 9.37 17.58 -18.63
C PHE A 402 9.64 17.65 -17.12
N VAL A 403 8.92 16.83 -16.34
CA VAL A 403 9.04 16.77 -14.88
C VAL A 403 9.23 15.32 -14.44
N VAL A 404 10.25 15.10 -13.62
CA VAL A 404 10.53 13.86 -12.93
C VAL A 404 10.19 14.02 -11.46
N VAL A 405 9.39 13.12 -10.89
CA VAL A 405 9.08 13.09 -9.46
C VAL A 405 9.64 11.81 -8.86
N ASP A 406 10.63 11.90 -7.97
CA ASP A 406 11.22 10.73 -7.30
C ASP A 406 10.59 10.45 -5.93
N GLU A 407 10.41 9.17 -5.60
CA GLU A 407 9.80 8.68 -4.36
C GLU A 407 8.42 9.28 -4.04
N GLN A 408 7.47 9.04 -4.94
CA GLN A 408 6.11 9.61 -4.93
C GLN A 408 5.34 9.45 -3.61
N HIS A 409 5.58 8.40 -2.81
CA HIS A 409 4.76 8.08 -1.63
C HIS A 409 4.78 9.17 -0.54
N ARG A 410 5.62 10.21 -0.66
CA ARG A 410 5.66 11.37 0.24
C ARG A 410 5.03 12.65 -0.36
N PHE A 411 4.64 12.62 -1.63
CA PHE A 411 4.07 13.76 -2.35
C PHE A 411 2.57 13.54 -2.58
N GLY A 412 1.75 14.46 -2.07
CA GLY A 412 0.29 14.38 -2.17
C GLY A 412 -0.22 14.55 -3.61
N VAL A 413 -1.45 14.11 -3.87
CA VAL A 413 -2.12 14.25 -5.18
C VAL A 413 -2.20 15.71 -5.62
N GLU A 414 -2.48 16.64 -4.70
CA GLU A 414 -2.61 18.09 -4.95
C GLU A 414 -1.33 18.74 -5.54
N GLN A 415 -0.15 18.21 -5.18
CA GLN A 415 1.13 18.76 -5.62
C GLN A 415 1.42 18.40 -7.08
N ARG A 416 0.85 17.29 -7.59
CA ARG A 416 0.94 16.90 -9.01
C ARG A 416 0.14 17.85 -9.88
N ASP A 417 -1.06 18.24 -9.44
CA ASP A 417 -1.91 19.17 -10.18
C ASP A 417 -1.30 20.57 -10.26
N ALA A 418 -0.58 21.01 -9.22
CA ALA A 418 0.16 22.26 -9.21
C ALA A 418 1.35 22.29 -10.20
N LEU A 419 1.90 21.13 -10.57
CA LEU A 419 2.95 21.03 -11.61
C LEU A 419 2.35 20.94 -13.02
N ARG A 420 1.19 20.30 -13.17
CA ARG A 420 0.45 20.23 -14.45
C ARG A 420 0.03 21.60 -14.98
N SER A 421 -0.15 22.58 -14.10
CA SER A 421 -0.57 23.94 -14.44
C SER A 421 0.57 24.92 -14.74
N ARG A 422 1.83 24.48 -14.70
CA ARG A 422 3.02 25.35 -14.86
C ARG A 422 3.67 25.32 -16.25
N GLY A 423 3.07 24.64 -17.22
CA GLY A 423 3.55 24.76 -18.60
C GLY A 423 3.26 26.15 -19.16
N ALA A 424 4.10 26.60 -20.09
CA ALA A 424 3.86 27.84 -20.83
C ALA A 424 2.61 27.71 -21.72
N ASP A 425 1.96 28.82 -22.04
CA ASP A 425 0.90 28.89 -23.06
C ASP A 425 -0.25 27.87 -22.92
N SER A 426 -0.72 27.63 -21.68
CA SER A 426 -1.79 26.66 -21.36
C SER A 426 -1.44 25.19 -21.66
N THR A 427 -0.15 24.87 -21.85
CA THR A 427 0.32 23.50 -21.99
C THR A 427 0.57 22.84 -20.63
N SER A 428 0.54 21.52 -20.60
CA SER A 428 0.95 20.73 -19.43
C SER A 428 2.26 20.01 -19.74
N PRO A 429 3.28 20.09 -18.86
CA PRO A 429 4.53 19.36 -19.07
C PRO A 429 4.30 17.85 -19.00
N HIS A 430 5.16 17.09 -19.67
CA HIS A 430 5.23 15.64 -19.52
C HIS A 430 5.68 15.28 -18.10
N VAL A 431 5.07 14.27 -17.48
CA VAL A 431 5.36 13.85 -16.10
C VAL A 431 5.78 12.39 -16.04
N LEU A 432 6.98 12.15 -15.52
CA LEU A 432 7.49 10.84 -15.15
C LEU A 432 7.56 10.75 -13.62
N VAL A 433 6.86 9.79 -13.05
CA VAL A 433 6.91 9.51 -11.63
C VAL A 433 7.73 8.25 -11.38
N MET A 434 8.66 8.28 -10.44
CA MET A 434 9.51 7.15 -10.09
C MET A 434 9.20 6.64 -8.69
N THR A 435 9.21 5.32 -8.53
CA THR A 435 9.09 4.68 -7.22
C THR A 435 10.11 3.56 -7.08
N ALA A 436 10.77 3.49 -5.93
CA ALA A 436 11.66 2.38 -5.59
C ALA A 436 10.92 1.19 -4.97
N THR A 437 9.71 1.39 -4.47
CA THR A 437 8.81 0.32 -4.06
C THR A 437 7.98 -0.09 -5.25
N PRO A 438 8.15 -1.34 -5.75
CA PRO A 438 7.23 -1.89 -6.73
C PRO A 438 5.81 -1.83 -6.17
N ILE A 439 4.85 -1.41 -7.00
CA ILE A 439 3.43 -1.41 -6.66
C ILE A 439 2.79 -2.35 -7.67
N PRO A 440 2.02 -3.36 -7.25
CA PRO A 440 1.35 -4.26 -8.18
C PRO A 440 0.56 -3.48 -9.23
N ARG A 441 0.59 -3.99 -10.46
CA ARG A 441 0.05 -3.29 -11.64
C ARG A 441 -1.41 -2.89 -11.42
N THR A 442 -2.19 -3.78 -10.82
CA THR A 442 -3.60 -3.57 -10.50
C THR A 442 -3.83 -2.40 -9.55
N VAL A 443 -3.03 -2.28 -8.48
CA VAL A 443 -3.05 -1.11 -7.58
C VAL A 443 -2.62 0.15 -8.33
N ALA A 444 -1.65 0.05 -9.23
CA ALA A 444 -1.30 1.18 -10.08
C ALA A 444 -2.45 1.59 -11.02
N MET A 445 -3.23 0.63 -11.53
CA MET A 445 -4.38 0.87 -12.40
C MET A 445 -5.63 1.37 -11.67
N THR A 446 -5.76 1.13 -10.37
CA THR A 446 -6.93 1.51 -9.57
C THR A 446 -6.71 2.66 -8.61
N VAL A 447 -5.47 2.93 -8.17
CA VAL A 447 -5.14 4.07 -7.29
C VAL A 447 -4.50 5.20 -8.10
N TYR A 448 -3.64 4.84 -9.05
CA TYR A 448 -2.88 5.77 -9.87
C TYR A 448 -3.32 5.70 -11.34
N GLY A 449 -4.57 5.29 -11.59
CA GLY A 449 -5.09 4.87 -12.90
C GLY A 449 -5.02 5.92 -14.03
N ASP A 450 -4.65 7.17 -13.73
CA ASP A 450 -4.28 8.18 -14.73
C ASP A 450 -2.88 7.97 -15.34
N LEU A 451 -2.03 7.15 -14.72
CA LEU A 451 -0.65 6.87 -15.12
C LEU A 451 -0.54 5.59 -15.96
N GLU A 452 0.25 5.66 -17.03
CA GLU A 452 0.80 4.48 -17.69
C GLU A 452 1.92 3.87 -16.86
N THR A 453 2.01 2.55 -16.77
CA THR A 453 3.01 1.90 -15.91
C THR A 453 4.16 1.30 -16.73
N SER A 454 5.38 1.43 -16.23
CA SER A 454 6.58 0.80 -16.78
C SER A 454 7.41 0.19 -15.67
N SER A 455 7.76 -1.08 -15.82
CA SER A 455 8.47 -1.83 -14.78
C SER A 455 9.89 -2.20 -15.21
N LEU A 456 10.89 -1.72 -14.48
CA LEU A 456 12.29 -2.13 -14.57
C LEU A 456 12.58 -3.22 -13.53
N ARG A 457 12.46 -4.48 -13.95
CA ARG A 457 12.72 -5.67 -13.10
C ARG A 457 14.19 -6.08 -13.09
N GLU A 458 14.93 -5.78 -14.15
CA GLU A 458 16.33 -6.17 -14.28
C GLU A 458 17.24 -5.33 -13.36
N LEU A 459 18.13 -6.00 -12.64
CA LEU A 459 19.21 -5.35 -11.88
C LEU A 459 20.48 -5.29 -12.75
N PRO A 460 21.23 -4.17 -12.73
CA PRO A 460 22.53 -4.09 -13.40
C PRO A 460 23.51 -5.15 -12.91
N ALA A 461 24.40 -5.60 -13.79
CA ALA A 461 25.44 -6.58 -13.47
C ALA A 461 26.38 -6.07 -12.35
N GLY A 462 26.76 -6.96 -11.42
CA GLY A 462 27.76 -6.68 -10.37
C GLY A 462 27.22 -6.55 -8.94
N ARG A 463 25.92 -6.74 -8.70
CA ARG A 463 25.35 -6.72 -7.35
C ARG A 463 25.46 -8.09 -6.67
N SER A 464 25.95 -8.10 -5.44
CA SER A 464 26.02 -9.32 -4.61
C SER A 464 24.66 -9.59 -3.94
N PRO A 465 24.24 -10.87 -3.80
CA PRO A 465 22.97 -11.20 -3.15
C PRO A 465 22.96 -10.79 -1.68
N ILE A 466 21.77 -10.54 -1.14
CA ILE A 466 21.54 -10.23 0.27
C ILE A 466 20.90 -11.45 0.92
N SER A 467 21.50 -11.98 1.99
CA SER A 467 20.86 -13.01 2.80
C SER A 467 19.98 -12.34 3.86
N THR A 468 18.71 -12.69 3.94
CA THR A 468 17.79 -12.19 4.98
C THR A 468 17.48 -13.28 5.99
N SER A 469 17.39 -12.93 7.29
CA SER A 469 16.97 -13.87 8.33
C SER A 469 16.14 -13.20 9.43
N VAL A 470 15.06 -13.86 9.88
CA VAL A 470 14.27 -13.37 11.02
C VAL A 470 14.83 -13.88 12.34
N VAL A 471 14.94 -12.99 13.33
CA VAL A 471 15.45 -13.24 14.68
C VAL A 471 14.28 -13.14 15.67
N PRO A 472 13.60 -14.26 16.00
CA PRO A 472 12.44 -14.27 16.91
C PRO A 472 12.90 -14.27 18.38
N VAL A 473 13.00 -13.08 18.97
CA VAL A 473 13.56 -12.88 20.32
C VAL A 473 12.66 -13.48 21.41
N ALA A 474 11.34 -13.45 21.22
CA ALA A 474 10.37 -13.99 22.19
C ALA A 474 10.51 -15.52 22.38
N GLU A 475 10.90 -16.24 21.32
CA GLU A 475 11.04 -17.70 21.33
C GLU A 475 12.50 -18.14 21.54
N LYS A 476 13.45 -17.40 20.94
CA LYS A 476 14.88 -17.74 20.93
C LYS A 476 15.73 -16.52 21.30
N PRO A 477 15.77 -16.12 22.59
CA PRO A 477 16.54 -14.95 23.03
C PRO A 477 18.02 -14.99 22.64
N ALA A 478 18.65 -16.17 22.70
CA ALA A 478 20.07 -16.36 22.37
C ALA A 478 20.44 -16.03 20.91
N TRP A 479 19.46 -15.95 20.00
CA TRP A 479 19.72 -15.57 18.61
C TRP A 479 20.07 -14.08 18.49
N LEU A 480 19.58 -13.23 19.38
CA LEU A 480 19.94 -11.81 19.43
C LEU A 480 21.43 -11.63 19.74
N ASP A 481 21.95 -12.38 20.72
CA ASP A 481 23.38 -12.36 21.06
C ASP A 481 24.27 -12.87 19.93
N ARG A 482 23.79 -13.84 19.14
CA ARG A 482 24.49 -14.30 17.94
C ARG A 482 24.48 -13.23 16.86
N ALA A 483 23.35 -12.55 16.68
CA ALA A 483 23.18 -11.48 15.72
C ALA A 483 24.17 -10.33 15.99
N TRP A 484 24.32 -9.91 17.25
CA TRP A 484 25.32 -8.90 17.63
C TRP A 484 26.75 -9.32 17.34
N ARG A 485 27.12 -10.56 17.68
CA ARG A 485 28.45 -11.10 17.32
C ARG A 485 28.68 -11.10 15.81
N ARG A 486 27.64 -11.38 15.03
CA ARG A 486 27.73 -11.35 13.56
C ARG A 486 28.01 -9.95 13.03
N VAL A 487 27.40 -8.92 13.62
CA VAL A 487 27.72 -7.51 13.28
C VAL A 487 29.18 -7.21 13.56
N ALA A 488 29.68 -7.56 14.75
CA ALA A 488 31.07 -7.33 15.13
C ALA A 488 32.07 -8.08 14.23
N GLU A 489 31.77 -9.31 13.82
CA GLU A 489 32.58 -10.09 12.87
C GLU A 489 32.71 -9.40 11.51
N GLU A 490 31.63 -8.86 10.96
CA GLU A 490 31.65 -8.19 9.65
C GLU A 490 32.38 -6.86 9.71
N VAL A 491 32.15 -6.08 10.78
CA VAL A 491 32.89 -4.84 11.01
C VAL A 491 34.38 -5.10 11.22
N GLY A 492 34.74 -6.18 11.93
CA GLY A 492 36.12 -6.59 12.13
C GLY A 492 36.89 -6.94 10.84
N LYS A 493 36.17 -7.23 9.74
CA LYS A 493 36.74 -7.41 8.40
C LYS A 493 36.94 -6.09 7.64
N GLY A 494 36.61 -4.95 8.24
CA GLY A 494 36.68 -3.63 7.63
C GLY A 494 35.39 -3.19 6.93
N HIS A 495 34.28 -3.93 7.10
CA HIS A 495 32.96 -3.54 6.58
C HIS A 495 32.21 -2.64 7.56
N GLN A 496 31.04 -2.16 7.14
CA GLN A 496 30.19 -1.26 7.93
C GLN A 496 28.77 -1.80 8.09
N ALA A 497 28.12 -1.44 9.19
CA ALA A 497 26.79 -1.94 9.54
C ALA A 497 25.77 -0.83 9.83
N TYR A 498 24.53 -1.05 9.41
CA TYR A 498 23.36 -0.25 9.79
C TYR A 498 22.55 -0.97 10.86
N ILE A 499 22.13 -0.23 11.90
CA ILE A 499 21.19 -0.70 12.92
C ILE A 499 20.01 0.27 12.95
N VAL A 500 18.83 -0.20 12.54
CA VAL A 500 17.63 0.63 12.40
C VAL A 500 16.67 0.39 13.57
N CYS A 501 16.24 1.46 14.21
CA CYS A 501 15.26 1.45 15.29
C CYS A 501 13.98 2.22 14.89
N PRO A 502 12.80 1.82 15.41
CA PRO A 502 11.54 2.50 15.08
C PRO A 502 11.41 3.89 15.72
N ARG A 503 12.17 4.20 16.79
CA ARG A 503 12.00 5.44 17.58
C ARG A 503 13.32 6.15 17.88
N ILE A 504 13.25 7.46 18.17
CA ILE A 504 14.39 8.30 18.55
C ILE A 504 14.75 8.12 20.02
N GLY A 505 13.85 8.45 20.96
CA GLY A 505 14.05 8.30 22.41
C GLY A 505 13.57 9.46 23.28
N ASP A 506 13.41 10.68 22.73
CA ASP A 506 13.09 11.86 23.56
C ASP A 506 11.61 12.00 23.97
N GLU A 507 10.74 11.09 23.55
CA GLU A 507 9.31 11.13 23.89
C GLU A 507 8.94 10.00 24.85
N PRO A 508 8.14 10.28 25.90
CA PRO A 508 7.59 9.24 26.74
C PRO A 508 6.76 8.28 25.86
N PRO A 509 6.73 6.97 26.16
CA PRO A 509 5.90 6.02 25.42
C PRO A 509 4.45 6.52 25.38
N SER A 510 3.93 6.85 24.19
CA SER A 510 2.57 7.36 24.03
C SER A 510 1.50 6.26 24.11
N ASP A 511 1.93 5.00 24.14
CA ASP A 511 1.07 3.83 24.10
C ASP A 511 0.65 3.43 25.53
N LYS A 512 -0.63 3.68 25.89
CA LYS A 512 -1.26 3.12 27.10
C LYS A 512 -1.63 1.63 26.90
N SER A 513 -0.87 0.90 26.10
CA SER A 513 -1.07 -0.53 25.86
C SER A 513 -0.12 -1.33 26.77
N ASP A 514 -0.51 -2.55 27.16
CA ASP A 514 0.33 -3.49 27.93
C ASP A 514 1.60 -3.97 27.17
N LYS A 515 1.93 -3.38 26.02
CA LYS A 515 3.08 -3.75 25.19
C LYS A 515 4.32 -2.96 25.59
N ARG A 516 5.51 -3.58 25.46
CA ARG A 516 6.78 -2.87 25.69
C ARG A 516 6.92 -1.67 24.74
N PRO A 517 7.54 -0.56 25.18
CA PRO A 517 7.83 0.56 24.30
C PRO A 517 8.80 0.16 23.18
N PRO A 518 8.68 0.74 21.97
CA PRO A 518 9.61 0.47 20.88
C PRO A 518 11.05 0.86 21.22
N ILE A 519 12.01 0.07 20.72
CA ILE A 519 13.44 0.36 20.88
C ILE A 519 13.78 1.72 20.28
N ALA A 520 14.53 2.51 21.04
CA ALA A 520 14.92 3.86 20.67
C ALA A 520 16.42 3.95 20.34
N VAL A 521 16.76 4.76 19.33
CA VAL A 521 18.15 4.99 18.90
C VAL A 521 19.02 5.51 20.05
N LEU A 522 18.52 6.49 20.80
CA LEU A 522 19.27 7.14 21.88
C LEU A 522 19.49 6.23 23.09
N ASP A 523 18.63 5.23 23.29
CA ASP A 523 18.79 4.22 24.34
C ASP A 523 19.74 3.10 23.89
N LEU A 524 19.61 2.67 22.63
CA LEU A 524 20.34 1.53 22.09
C LEU A 524 21.81 1.85 21.80
N ALA A 525 22.12 3.03 21.24
CA ALA A 525 23.48 3.36 20.85
C ALA A 525 24.49 3.33 22.02
N PRO A 526 24.20 3.92 23.21
CA PRO A 526 25.06 3.78 24.38
C PRO A 526 25.20 2.33 24.85
N GLN A 527 24.10 1.57 24.89
CA GLN A 527 24.12 0.15 25.29
C GLN A 527 25.01 -0.70 24.38
N LEU A 528 25.00 -0.42 23.07
CA LEU A 528 25.85 -1.10 22.10
C LEU A 528 27.33 -0.72 22.29
N ALA A 529 27.61 0.56 22.53
CA ALA A 529 28.96 1.07 22.75
C ALA A 529 29.61 0.48 24.01
N ASP A 530 28.84 0.31 25.09
CA ASP A 530 29.33 -0.24 26.35
C ASP A 530 29.27 -1.78 26.41
N GLY A 531 28.43 -2.39 25.56
CA GLY A 531 28.16 -3.82 25.56
C GLY A 531 28.73 -4.55 24.33
N PRO A 532 27.87 -5.12 23.47
CA PRO A 532 28.26 -6.10 22.45
C PRO A 532 29.15 -5.54 21.32
N LEU A 533 29.14 -4.22 21.09
CA LEU A 533 29.92 -3.56 20.04
C LEU A 533 31.05 -2.69 20.62
N LYS A 534 31.47 -3.00 21.84
CA LYS A 534 32.55 -2.28 22.53
C LYS A 534 33.83 -2.25 21.70
N GLY A 535 34.36 -1.04 21.50
CA GLY A 535 35.57 -0.79 20.71
C GLY A 535 35.32 -0.44 19.25
N LEU A 536 34.07 -0.46 18.77
CA LEU A 536 33.70 0.01 17.43
C LEU A 536 33.31 1.49 17.44
N ARG A 537 33.50 2.18 16.30
CA ARG A 537 33.10 3.58 16.14
C ARG A 537 31.63 3.65 15.77
N ILE A 538 30.77 3.93 16.76
CA ILE A 538 29.33 4.01 16.59
C ILE A 538 28.90 5.45 16.33
N GLY A 539 28.12 5.66 15.27
CA GLY A 539 27.47 6.92 14.94
C GLY A 539 25.96 6.84 15.14
N VAL A 540 25.33 7.98 15.40
CA VAL A 540 23.87 8.11 15.60
C VAL A 540 23.27 9.00 14.53
N LEU A 541 22.15 8.58 13.93
CA LEU A 541 21.41 9.39 12.96
C LEU A 541 19.89 9.33 13.22
N HIS A 542 19.25 10.48 13.41
CA HIS A 542 17.79 10.56 13.53
C HIS A 542 17.21 11.84 12.95
N GLY A 543 15.88 11.86 12.78
CA GLY A 543 15.16 12.92 12.06
C GLY A 543 15.24 14.30 12.70
N ARG A 544 15.47 14.38 14.01
CA ARG A 544 15.61 15.63 14.76
C ARG A 544 17.00 16.27 14.69
N LEU A 545 18.01 15.57 14.16
CA LEU A 545 19.32 16.19 13.97
C LEU A 545 19.23 17.35 12.97
N PRO A 546 19.95 18.47 13.20
CA PRO A 546 20.17 19.50 12.20
C PRO A 546 20.67 18.92 10.86
N SER A 547 20.34 19.58 9.74
CA SER A 547 20.71 19.07 8.40
C SER A 547 22.22 18.92 8.24
N ASP A 548 22.99 19.91 8.71
CA ASP A 548 24.46 19.90 8.63
C ASP A 548 25.07 18.73 9.41
N ASP A 549 24.50 18.40 10.58
CA ASP A 549 24.95 17.29 11.41
C ASP A 549 24.64 15.94 10.76
N LYS A 550 23.45 15.79 10.17
CA LYS A 550 23.10 14.59 9.39
C LYS A 550 24.08 14.38 8.24
N ASP A 551 24.38 15.45 7.49
CA ASP A 551 25.30 15.39 6.36
C ASP A 551 26.73 15.10 6.81
N ALA A 552 27.16 15.61 7.97
CA ALA A 552 28.47 15.33 8.54
C ALA A 552 28.60 13.85 8.96
N VAL A 553 27.60 13.32 9.68
CA VAL A 553 27.57 11.90 10.09
C VAL A 553 27.54 10.98 8.88
N MET A 554 26.72 11.28 7.87
CA MET A 554 26.63 10.47 6.65
C MET A 554 27.92 10.51 5.84
N ARG A 555 28.59 11.67 5.73
CA ARG A 555 29.92 11.78 5.12
C ARG A 555 30.97 10.99 5.90
N ALA A 556 30.95 11.04 7.22
CA ALA A 556 31.87 10.27 8.06
C ALA A 556 31.65 8.76 7.90
N PHE A 557 30.39 8.32 7.82
CA PHE A 557 30.05 6.93 7.55
C PHE A 557 30.48 6.51 6.14
N ALA A 558 30.14 7.26 5.09
CA ALA A 558 30.59 6.94 3.72
C ALA A 558 32.13 6.88 3.57
N ALA A 559 32.86 7.68 4.36
CA ALA A 559 34.33 7.69 4.38
C ALA A 559 34.97 6.60 5.28
N GLY A 560 34.18 5.69 5.88
CA GLY A 560 34.70 4.64 6.76
C GLY A 560 35.25 5.16 8.10
N LYS A 561 34.88 6.37 8.53
CA LYS A 561 35.24 6.93 9.84
C LYS A 561 34.31 6.47 10.96
N VAL A 562 33.14 5.95 10.60
CA VAL A 562 32.13 5.34 11.49
C VAL A 562 31.90 3.92 11.01
N ASP A 563 31.98 2.96 11.93
CA ASP A 563 31.85 1.52 11.62
C ASP A 563 30.39 1.07 11.63
N VAL A 564 29.62 1.57 12.62
CA VAL A 564 28.23 1.18 12.84
C VAL A 564 27.37 2.43 12.95
N LEU A 565 26.33 2.53 12.11
CA LEU A 565 25.37 3.62 12.16
C LEU A 565 24.06 3.14 12.79
N VAL A 566 23.75 3.65 13.98
CA VAL A 566 22.47 3.42 14.66
C VAL A 566 21.52 4.56 14.29
N ALA A 567 20.39 4.24 13.67
CA ALA A 567 19.50 5.26 13.17
C ALA A 567 18.02 4.89 13.18
N THR A 568 17.18 5.90 12.95
CA THR A 568 15.77 5.66 12.62
C THR A 568 15.57 5.41 11.12
N THR A 569 14.32 5.34 10.66
CA THR A 569 13.92 5.28 9.23
C THR A 569 14.49 6.40 8.35
N VAL A 570 15.20 7.37 8.91
CA VAL A 570 15.84 8.46 8.17
C VAL A 570 16.96 7.97 7.23
N ILE A 571 17.49 6.74 7.42
CA ILE A 571 18.39 6.12 6.42
C ILE A 571 17.68 5.84 5.08
N GLU A 572 16.34 5.87 5.03
CA GLU A 572 15.59 5.84 3.75
C GLU A 572 16.09 6.92 2.78
N VAL A 573 16.76 7.97 3.27
CA VAL A 573 17.36 9.05 2.46
C VAL A 573 18.71 8.63 1.87
N GLY A 574 18.67 7.94 0.73
CA GLY A 574 19.55 8.20 -0.42
C GLY A 574 21.01 7.71 -0.42
N VAL A 575 21.74 7.72 0.68
CA VAL A 575 23.21 7.61 0.61
C VAL A 575 23.66 6.18 0.24
N ASN A 576 24.46 6.07 -0.82
CA ASN A 576 25.08 4.82 -1.25
C ASN A 576 26.39 4.61 -0.50
N VAL A 577 26.50 3.54 0.30
CA VAL A 577 27.74 3.15 0.99
C VAL A 577 28.12 1.73 0.57
N PRO A 578 28.96 1.57 -0.48
CA PRO A 578 29.29 0.25 -1.04
C PRO A 578 29.93 -0.72 -0.03
N ASN A 579 30.63 -0.19 0.99
CA ASN A 579 31.27 -0.98 2.04
C ASN A 579 30.31 -1.42 3.17
N SER A 580 29.03 -1.07 3.08
CA SER A 580 28.04 -1.51 4.06
C SER A 580 27.47 -2.88 3.69
N THR A 581 27.75 -3.88 4.53
CA THR A 581 27.39 -5.28 4.28
C THR A 581 26.30 -5.79 5.22
N VAL A 582 26.07 -5.15 6.38
CA VAL A 582 25.09 -5.62 7.38
C VAL A 582 23.99 -4.60 7.62
N MET A 583 22.74 -5.07 7.57
CA MET A 583 21.52 -4.34 7.95
C MET A 583 20.84 -5.10 9.10
N MET A 584 20.68 -4.48 10.26
CA MET A 584 19.89 -5.01 11.36
C MET A 584 18.72 -4.09 11.67
N ILE A 585 17.51 -4.65 11.71
CA ILE A 585 16.28 -3.89 11.96
C ILE A 585 15.68 -4.37 13.28
N MET A 586 15.64 -3.48 14.27
CA MET A 586 15.06 -3.72 15.59
C MET A 586 13.55 -3.51 15.56
N ASP A 587 12.78 -4.36 16.26
CA ASP A 587 11.31 -4.34 16.23
C ASP A 587 10.75 -4.34 14.80
N ALA A 588 11.25 -5.24 13.95
CA ALA A 588 10.91 -5.31 12.53
C ALA A 588 9.40 -5.47 12.26
N ASP A 589 8.64 -6.02 13.21
CA ASP A 589 7.18 -6.11 13.17
C ASP A 589 6.46 -4.76 13.18
N ARG A 590 7.14 -3.67 13.53
CA ARG A 590 6.59 -2.31 13.51
C ARG A 590 6.77 -1.59 12.17
N PHE A 591 7.51 -2.19 11.24
CA PHE A 591 7.78 -1.63 9.91
C PHE A 591 6.89 -2.29 8.86
N GLY A 592 6.48 -1.52 7.85
CA GLY A 592 5.81 -2.08 6.67
C GLY A 592 6.77 -2.89 5.81
N VAL A 593 6.27 -3.87 5.04
CA VAL A 593 7.10 -4.68 4.12
C VAL A 593 7.88 -3.80 3.14
N SER A 594 7.22 -2.78 2.57
CA SER A 594 7.86 -1.81 1.68
C SER A 594 9.04 -1.08 2.33
N GLN A 595 8.93 -0.69 3.62
CA GLN A 595 10.03 -0.06 4.35
C GLN A 595 11.16 -1.06 4.62
N LEU A 596 10.83 -2.29 5.04
CA LEU A 596 11.81 -3.35 5.25
C LEU A 596 12.59 -3.66 3.96
N HIS A 597 11.90 -3.67 2.83
CA HIS A 597 12.49 -3.84 1.50
C HIS A 597 13.46 -2.70 1.15
N GLN A 598 13.04 -1.46 1.33
CA GLN A 598 13.89 -0.28 1.07
C GLN A 598 15.14 -0.28 1.96
N LEU A 599 14.98 -0.57 3.26
CA LEU A 599 16.09 -0.67 4.21
C LEU A 599 17.03 -1.82 3.82
N ARG A 600 16.51 -3.01 3.50
CA ARG A 600 17.30 -4.14 2.99
C ARG A 600 18.13 -3.73 1.77
N GLY A 601 17.56 -2.97 0.84
CA GLY A 601 18.24 -2.49 -0.37
C GLY A 601 19.36 -1.45 -0.14
N ARG A 602 19.60 -1.01 1.11
CA ARG A 602 20.70 -0.10 1.47
C ARG A 602 22.04 -0.81 1.65
N VAL A 603 22.04 -2.14 1.80
CA VAL A 603 23.26 -2.95 1.91
C VAL A 603 23.48 -3.82 0.66
N GLY A 604 24.68 -4.40 0.54
CA GLY A 604 25.01 -5.29 -0.59
C GLY A 604 25.12 -4.55 -1.93
N ARG A 605 25.65 -3.31 -1.89
CA ARG A 605 25.89 -2.47 -3.09
C ARG A 605 27.32 -2.58 -3.64
N GLY A 606 28.20 -3.26 -2.93
CA GLY A 606 29.56 -3.58 -3.39
C GLY A 606 29.68 -5.04 -3.88
N SER A 607 30.93 -5.48 -4.03
CA SER A 607 31.29 -6.85 -4.43
C SER A 607 31.17 -7.88 -3.31
N VAL A 608 30.76 -7.47 -2.10
CA VAL A 608 30.63 -8.33 -0.93
C VAL A 608 29.15 -8.63 -0.67
N PRO A 609 28.76 -9.90 -0.40
CA PRO A 609 27.38 -10.26 -0.07
C PRO A 609 26.83 -9.48 1.13
N GLY A 610 25.56 -9.07 1.03
CA GLY A 610 24.85 -8.39 2.11
C GLY A 610 24.20 -9.37 3.10
N LEU A 611 23.99 -8.92 4.33
CA LEU A 611 23.25 -9.62 5.38
C LEU A 611 22.19 -8.71 5.98
N CYS A 612 20.95 -9.17 6.04
CA CYS A 612 19.81 -8.45 6.62
C CYS A 612 19.18 -9.27 7.76
N LEU A 613 19.13 -8.71 8.96
CA LEU A 613 18.62 -9.35 10.18
C LEU A 613 17.38 -8.62 10.69
N LEU A 614 16.25 -9.32 10.76
CA LEU A 614 14.96 -8.78 11.18
C LEU A 614 14.63 -9.21 12.61
N VAL A 615 14.84 -8.34 13.59
CA VAL A 615 14.63 -8.66 15.01
C VAL A 615 13.17 -8.40 15.40
N THR A 616 12.48 -9.40 15.95
CA THR A 616 11.05 -9.29 16.30
C THR A 616 10.69 -10.06 17.57
N GLU A 617 9.64 -9.61 18.25
CA GLU A 617 8.97 -10.34 19.33
C GLU A 617 7.60 -10.93 18.90
N ALA A 618 7.21 -10.79 17.63
CA ALA A 618 5.97 -11.35 17.12
C ALA A 618 5.96 -12.88 17.25
N LEU A 619 4.88 -13.41 17.82
CA LEU A 619 4.69 -14.84 18.04
C LEU A 619 4.37 -15.58 16.74
N ASP A 620 4.81 -16.83 16.66
CA ASP A 620 4.47 -17.72 15.55
C ASP A 620 2.96 -17.88 15.34
N GLY A 621 2.54 -18.03 14.09
CA GLY A 621 1.15 -18.16 13.68
C GLY A 621 0.33 -16.86 13.58
N THR A 622 0.92 -15.70 13.89
CA THR A 622 0.29 -14.38 13.69
C THR A 622 0.48 -13.85 12.25
N SER A 623 -0.44 -12.99 11.77
CA SER A 623 -0.31 -12.28 10.48
C SER A 623 1.02 -11.53 10.38
N THR A 624 1.42 -10.87 11.46
CA THR A 624 2.69 -10.14 11.59
C THR A 624 3.92 -11.04 11.42
N ARG A 625 3.91 -12.25 11.99
CA ARG A 625 5.05 -13.18 11.83
C ARG A 625 5.12 -13.73 10.40
N ALA A 626 3.98 -14.07 9.81
CA ALA A 626 3.89 -14.49 8.41
C ALA A 626 4.45 -13.42 7.46
N ARG A 627 4.14 -12.14 7.72
CA ARG A 627 4.68 -10.99 6.99
C ARG A 627 6.21 -10.91 7.03
N LEU A 628 6.82 -11.13 8.18
CA LEU A 628 8.28 -11.13 8.29
C LEU A 628 8.92 -12.34 7.59
N GLY A 629 8.25 -13.49 7.63
CA GLY A 629 8.67 -14.68 6.87
C GLY A 629 8.62 -14.46 5.35
N ALA A 630 7.61 -13.74 4.85
CA ALA A 630 7.54 -13.33 3.45
C ALA A 630 8.77 -12.50 3.04
N VAL A 631 9.14 -11.48 3.84
CA VAL A 631 10.35 -10.65 3.60
C VAL A 631 11.65 -11.46 3.61
N GLU A 632 11.72 -12.51 4.43
CA GLU A 632 12.85 -13.43 4.48
C GLU A 632 12.95 -14.33 3.25
N SER A 633 11.80 -14.75 2.70
CA SER A 633 11.72 -15.78 1.65
C SER A 633 12.10 -15.31 0.24
N THR A 634 11.94 -14.01 -0.07
CA THR A 634 12.16 -13.49 -1.42
C THR A 634 12.95 -12.18 -1.42
N LEU A 635 13.79 -12.03 -2.44
CA LEU A 635 14.52 -10.79 -2.72
C LEU A 635 13.77 -9.86 -3.68
N ASP A 636 12.76 -10.38 -4.39
CA ASP A 636 12.02 -9.65 -5.41
C ASP A 636 11.05 -8.65 -4.74
N GLY A 637 11.27 -7.36 -5.01
CA GLY A 637 10.42 -6.30 -4.47
C GLY A 637 8.98 -6.35 -4.99
N PHE A 638 8.74 -6.89 -6.19
CA PHE A 638 7.40 -7.05 -6.77
C PHE A 638 6.64 -8.17 -6.05
N GLU A 639 7.27 -9.32 -5.81
CA GLU A 639 6.66 -10.40 -5.01
C GLU A 639 6.34 -9.91 -3.60
N LEU A 640 7.25 -9.16 -2.97
CA LEU A 640 7.00 -8.58 -1.65
C LEU A 640 5.88 -7.55 -1.64
N SER A 641 5.77 -6.73 -2.69
CA SER A 641 4.66 -5.77 -2.79
C SER A 641 3.31 -6.48 -2.92
N LYS A 642 3.27 -7.60 -3.68
CA LYS A 642 2.09 -8.44 -3.81
C LYS A 642 1.72 -9.06 -2.46
N LEU A 643 2.70 -9.65 -1.76
CA LEU A 643 2.52 -10.21 -0.43
C LEU A 643 2.13 -9.15 0.62
N ASP A 644 2.70 -7.93 0.56
CA ASP A 644 2.30 -6.82 1.45
C ASP A 644 0.85 -6.43 1.22
N LEU A 645 0.39 -6.43 -0.03
CA LEU A 645 -1.01 -6.19 -0.38
C LEU A 645 -1.93 -7.36 0.00
N GLU A 646 -1.48 -8.60 -0.06
CA GLU A 646 -2.26 -9.75 0.42
C GLU A 646 -2.42 -9.72 1.95
N LEU A 647 -1.38 -9.26 2.65
CA LEU A 647 -1.32 -9.24 4.11
C LEU A 647 -1.93 -7.97 4.71
N ARG A 648 -1.87 -6.83 4.01
CA ARG A 648 -2.60 -5.61 4.37
C ARG A 648 -4.01 -5.73 3.83
N ARG A 649 -5.01 -5.61 4.70
CA ARG A 649 -6.41 -5.54 4.26
C ARG A 649 -6.52 -4.39 3.23
N GLU A 650 -6.98 -4.72 2.02
CA GLU A 650 -6.98 -3.84 0.83
C GLU A 650 -7.60 -2.45 1.10
N GLY A 651 -8.54 -2.36 2.03
CA GLY A 651 -9.22 -1.13 2.44
C GLY A 651 -8.34 -0.04 3.08
N ASP A 652 -7.15 -0.39 3.61
CA ASP A 652 -6.23 0.59 4.20
C ASP A 652 -5.41 1.36 3.14
N ILE A 653 -5.17 0.77 1.96
CA ILE A 653 -4.29 1.39 0.94
C ILE A 653 -5.01 2.51 0.18
N LEU A 654 -6.30 2.29 -0.10
CA LEU A 654 -7.18 3.30 -0.67
C LEU A 654 -7.59 4.35 0.39
N GLY A 655 -7.86 3.95 1.64
CA GLY A 655 -8.28 4.85 2.72
C GLY A 655 -7.16 5.70 3.36
N ALA A 656 -5.90 5.30 3.26
CA ALA A 656 -4.76 6.10 3.75
C ALA A 656 -4.30 7.18 2.75
N ALA A 657 -4.50 6.95 1.45
CA ALA A 657 -4.22 7.95 0.42
C ALA A 657 -5.34 9.01 0.31
N GLN A 658 -6.55 8.69 0.78
CA GLN A 658 -7.71 9.56 0.82
C GLN A 658 -8.44 9.41 2.16
N SER A 659 -8.02 10.22 3.14
CA SER A 659 -8.81 10.62 4.31
C SER A 659 -9.87 9.65 4.86
N GLY A 660 -9.44 8.62 5.60
CA GLY A 660 -10.13 8.21 6.83
C GLY A 660 -11.52 7.56 6.74
N LYS A 661 -12.06 7.25 5.55
CA LYS A 661 -13.20 6.32 5.39
C LYS A 661 -12.80 5.16 4.47
N ARG A 662 -13.38 3.99 4.74
CA ARG A 662 -13.09 2.72 4.04
C ARG A 662 -13.29 2.90 2.53
N SER A 663 -12.36 2.39 1.74
CA SER A 663 -12.47 2.36 0.28
C SER A 663 -13.82 1.84 -0.20
N GLY A 664 -14.35 2.40 -1.29
CA GLY A 664 -15.62 1.98 -1.91
C GLY A 664 -15.62 0.55 -2.49
N LEU A 665 -14.45 -0.08 -2.67
CA LEU A 665 -14.32 -1.47 -3.12
C LEU A 665 -14.63 -2.43 -1.98
N LYS A 666 -15.57 -3.36 -2.19
CA LYS A 666 -16.03 -4.33 -1.19
C LYS A 666 -15.81 -5.78 -1.61
N LEU A 667 -15.88 -6.07 -2.91
CA LEU A 667 -15.67 -7.41 -3.47
C LEU A 667 -14.47 -7.50 -4.40
N LEU A 668 -14.15 -6.43 -5.13
CA LEU A 668 -13.05 -6.41 -6.08
C LEU A 668 -11.71 -6.47 -5.32
N SER A 669 -11.02 -7.60 -5.45
CA SER A 669 -9.65 -7.71 -4.99
C SER A 669 -8.72 -7.15 -6.05
N LEU A 670 -7.89 -6.19 -5.66
CA LEU A 670 -6.87 -5.67 -6.56
C LEU A 670 -5.85 -6.76 -6.92
N LEU A 671 -5.71 -7.83 -6.16
CA LEU A 671 -4.68 -8.84 -6.40
C LEU A 671 -5.20 -10.05 -7.17
N GLU A 672 -6.40 -10.51 -6.83
CA GLU A 672 -6.99 -11.69 -7.44
C GLU A 672 -7.69 -11.37 -8.76
N ASP A 673 -8.22 -10.15 -8.91
CA ASP A 673 -9.11 -9.78 -10.02
C ASP A 673 -8.42 -8.93 -11.11
N GLU A 674 -7.11 -9.13 -11.33
CA GLU A 674 -6.33 -8.39 -12.34
C GLU A 674 -6.98 -8.44 -13.73
N ALA A 675 -7.44 -9.63 -14.15
CA ALA A 675 -8.08 -9.81 -15.45
C ALA A 675 -9.39 -9.02 -15.59
N VAL A 676 -10.20 -8.94 -14.53
CA VAL A 676 -11.46 -8.17 -14.53
C VAL A 676 -11.15 -6.68 -14.64
N ILE A 677 -10.16 -6.18 -13.89
CA ILE A 677 -9.73 -4.78 -13.91
C ILE A 677 -9.16 -4.40 -15.30
N GLU A 678 -8.35 -5.26 -15.90
CA GLU A 678 -7.78 -5.03 -17.24
C GLU A 678 -8.88 -4.98 -18.32
N GLN A 679 -9.83 -5.91 -18.29
CA GLN A 679 -10.94 -5.91 -19.25
C GLN A 679 -11.86 -4.69 -19.05
N ALA A 680 -12.21 -4.37 -17.81
CA ALA A 680 -12.99 -3.18 -17.48
C ALA A 680 -12.29 -1.88 -17.92
N ARG A 681 -10.94 -1.83 -17.86
CA ARG A 681 -10.17 -0.69 -18.35
C ARG A 681 -10.32 -0.50 -19.85
N VAL A 682 -10.22 -1.56 -20.65
CA VAL A 682 -10.38 -1.50 -22.11
C VAL A 682 -11.78 -0.98 -22.45
N VAL A 683 -12.81 -1.57 -21.83
CA VAL A 683 -14.20 -1.15 -22.02
C VAL A 683 -14.40 0.32 -21.62
N ALA A 684 -13.90 0.74 -20.45
CA ALA A 684 -14.04 2.10 -19.98
C ALA A 684 -13.35 3.12 -20.92
N GLN A 685 -12.19 2.76 -21.47
CA GLN A 685 -11.49 3.59 -22.46
C GLN A 685 -12.28 3.71 -23.77
N GLU A 686 -12.89 2.62 -24.25
CA GLU A 686 -13.76 2.64 -25.43
C GLU A 686 -14.99 3.53 -25.20
N VAL A 687 -15.70 3.32 -24.09
CA VAL A 687 -16.92 4.06 -23.74
C VAL A 687 -16.64 5.55 -23.60
N VAL A 688 -15.62 5.94 -22.83
CA VAL A 688 -15.27 7.36 -22.65
C VAL A 688 -14.68 7.96 -23.93
N GLY A 689 -14.02 7.16 -24.76
CA GLY A 689 -13.51 7.59 -26.05
C GLY A 689 -14.63 8.03 -27.02
N SER A 690 -15.76 7.33 -27.02
CA SER A 690 -16.93 7.67 -27.84
C SER A 690 -17.90 8.64 -27.17
N ASP A 691 -18.10 8.52 -25.85
CA ASP A 691 -19.07 9.29 -25.07
C ASP A 691 -18.43 9.76 -23.74
N PRO A 692 -17.63 10.84 -23.76
CA PRO A 692 -16.93 11.33 -22.57
C PRO A 692 -17.88 11.71 -21.42
N GLY A 693 -19.08 12.18 -21.76
CA GLY A 693 -20.10 12.62 -20.81
C GLY A 693 -20.99 11.50 -20.27
N LEU A 694 -20.86 10.27 -20.78
CA LEU A 694 -21.74 9.13 -20.48
C LEU A 694 -23.23 9.43 -20.74
N GLY A 695 -23.53 10.32 -21.69
CA GLY A 695 -24.90 10.72 -22.02
C GLY A 695 -25.71 9.61 -22.70
N GLU A 696 -25.05 8.76 -23.50
CA GLU A 696 -25.63 7.57 -24.14
C GLU A 696 -25.68 6.37 -23.18
N HIS A 697 -24.99 6.46 -22.04
CA HIS A 697 -24.88 5.41 -21.03
C HIS A 697 -25.32 5.88 -19.62
N PRO A 698 -26.61 6.20 -19.42
CA PRO A 698 -27.10 6.75 -18.14
C PRO A 698 -26.94 5.79 -16.95
N GLY A 699 -26.98 4.47 -17.18
CA GLY A 699 -26.70 3.46 -16.15
C GLY A 699 -25.27 3.52 -15.63
N LEU A 700 -24.29 3.68 -16.54
CA LEU A 700 -22.88 3.85 -16.20
C LEU A 700 -22.63 5.20 -15.53
N ALA A 701 -23.33 6.26 -15.96
CA ALA A 701 -23.26 7.57 -15.31
C ALA A 701 -23.77 7.54 -13.86
N ARG A 702 -24.85 6.78 -13.59
CA ARG A 702 -25.35 6.57 -12.21
C ARG A 702 -24.35 5.77 -11.38
N LEU A 703 -23.81 4.68 -11.93
CA LEU A 703 -22.77 3.88 -11.27
C LEU A 703 -21.55 4.73 -10.90
N LEU A 704 -21.17 5.67 -11.77
CA LEU A 704 -20.10 6.65 -11.52
C LEU A 704 -20.47 7.62 -10.40
N ALA A 705 -21.67 8.20 -10.43
CA ALA A 705 -22.13 9.18 -9.46
C ALA A 705 -22.20 8.60 -8.04
N ASP A 706 -22.65 7.35 -7.89
CA ASP A 706 -22.70 6.65 -6.60
C ASP A 706 -21.31 6.51 -5.95
N VAL A 707 -20.25 6.42 -6.76
CA VAL A 707 -18.86 6.37 -6.28
C VAL A 707 -18.29 7.78 -6.04
N VAL A 708 -18.58 8.74 -6.93
CA VAL A 708 -18.03 10.11 -6.87
C VAL A 708 -18.68 10.95 -5.78
N ASP A 709 -19.97 10.77 -5.45
CA ASP A 709 -20.61 11.52 -4.36
C ASP A 709 -20.05 11.13 -2.99
N ALA A 710 -19.52 9.92 -2.83
CA ALA A 710 -18.74 9.53 -1.66
C ALA A 710 -17.42 10.33 -1.56
N ASP A 711 -16.77 10.60 -2.69
CA ASP A 711 -15.55 11.42 -2.78
C ASP A 711 -15.84 12.94 -2.63
N ARG A 712 -16.98 13.42 -3.15
CA ARG A 712 -17.38 14.85 -3.11
C ARG A 712 -17.87 15.30 -1.75
N ALA A 713 -18.56 14.44 -0.99
CA ALA A 713 -18.94 14.72 0.39
C ALA A 713 -17.72 15.03 1.26
N GLU A 714 -16.56 14.45 0.94
CA GLU A 714 -15.28 14.72 1.60
C GLU A 714 -14.75 16.15 1.37
N PHE A 715 -15.04 16.73 0.21
CA PHE A 715 -14.58 18.07 -0.18
C PHE A 715 -15.38 19.19 0.54
N LEU A 716 -16.67 18.93 0.80
CA LEU A 716 -17.56 19.86 1.51
C LEU A 716 -17.36 19.83 3.03
N GLU A 717 -16.93 18.70 3.62
CA GLU A 717 -16.60 18.61 5.05
C GLU A 717 -15.25 19.25 5.42
N LYS A 718 -14.40 19.57 4.44
CA LYS A 718 -13.09 20.23 4.63
C LYS A 718 -13.01 21.68 4.11
N SER A 719 -14.13 22.25 3.66
CA SER A 719 -14.22 23.66 3.27
C SER A 719 -14.59 24.58 4.43
#